data_AF-A0A7U4QN56-F1
#
_entry.id   AF-A0A7U4QN56-F1
#
_cell.length_a   1.000
_cell.length_b   1.000
_cell.length_c   1.000
_cell.angle_alpha   90.00
_cell.angle_beta   90.00
_cell.angle_gamma   90.00
#
_symmetry.space_group_name_H-M   'P 1'
#
loop_
_entity.id
_entity.type
_entity.pdbx_description
1 polymer ?
#
loop_
_entity_poly.entity_id
_entity_poly.type
_entity_poly.pdbx_seq_one_letter_code
_entity_poly.pdbx_strand_id
1 'polypeptide(L)'
;MKRKLKKLFQNPRKSLVDTYKKRSFQMIDTSESFLKINFSSIDFKLTELIPDLKKNDKELLADVSNSIIKLNEHQFQKSFEILHFELLSRVQDFDSNDFTITRFDGWCSAVCNLTGMYCYANQRFLDQKGLIFPDEYYDDLEQTLKLGIESLIQKQGPVKNLAEWQKIDESYYKSSRKSLANALNYLAREAYVYSRSSFKDGYSLFLNRYDILAHSYTFASINIVDEDDEHLKNLYKIHDDIKVYLSNKSNQTVGKGLFIQNQDIFFKKIFYVFVNLSVKLFKTDDVVRFKDWFYIPTANAPFKVDITPFLPVIFNHIQEFPYFHERFSTVVEIESVSMRLSKIKYKIDTGQLGYINIEQPFLDKINNMHLGDIYNLLNVLTFVSFKEKIKILPSIKKRLRNLKYSDGHNINYLARVIQSQNTENDIENQKALNEAYAISVSGFDSEVSNCDDSVCIENNNVVLFALNQCRITAPMMSGISKILYDSNYKFFNLEEHYQISHTVPKWPFSVTLSSDFMSCVGVPSEPKELLNKGWLVDLENSILKLDGINYYQGMYERVSRVLKVFNVPWHLPVAKTYLNMWLIQIDRVIYALKEVRKVAIEKKLKIILVSTQAHFVPWFALKTFAVNHSNEFSHVTLSSSYENWKSNVGGRPLSTLTFMNNSQQAYPSIPAFGSYSSFETWYKDYYIAFKDYWDSERLVLTSMKRSGTVEPSLKTDELYSRLKLAKASGKKIFCAIGKIPYDLAVPYQGGPAHNDMGDWLNHSVETIENSDNLLLIKPHPHELKTEISGKPIEGFLDMIKSKDSLRNTVLLPHLGVNLQDLFEYVDVFICWNGSSIAELGAQGRKVIACDDWAKYNYPIDVYLPKNRPHYCNILEGKVEVEMSSEFFEKSEAYTVYLTQAPFALKYKFATRSSTNIRFNEAKIQLKAFNEIGFKKLAVRSDEILQCFS
;
A
#
# COMPACT_ATOMS: atom_id res chain seq x y z
N MET A 1 1.24 -47.90 -15.27
CA MET A 1 0.27 -46.86 -14.83
C MET A 1 -1.21 -47.20 -15.14
N LYS A 2 -1.59 -47.53 -16.39
CA LYS A 2 -2.98 -47.87 -16.77
C LYS A 2 -3.65 -48.98 -15.91
N ARG A 3 -2.90 -50.01 -15.46
CA ARG A 3 -3.42 -51.06 -14.54
C ARG A 3 -3.62 -50.60 -13.08
N LYS A 4 -2.87 -49.61 -12.59
CA LYS A 4 -3.03 -49.04 -11.24
C LYS A 4 -4.23 -48.08 -11.17
N LEU A 5 -4.53 -47.38 -12.26
CA LEU A 5 -5.72 -46.53 -12.38
C LEU A 5 -7.01 -47.37 -12.49
N LYS A 6 -7.00 -48.50 -13.21
CA LYS A 6 -8.20 -49.36 -13.38
C LYS A 6 -8.71 -49.99 -12.08
N LYS A 7 -7.87 -50.17 -11.06
CA LYS A 7 -8.27 -50.69 -9.73
C LYS A 7 -8.94 -49.64 -8.82
N LEU A 8 -8.78 -48.34 -9.10
CA LEU A 8 -9.40 -47.26 -8.31
C LEU A 8 -10.86 -46.98 -8.72
N PHE A 9 -11.30 -47.41 -9.91
CA PHE A 9 -12.59 -47.04 -10.50
C PHE A 9 -13.64 -48.17 -10.55
N GLN A 10 -13.40 -49.32 -9.91
CA GLN A 10 -14.33 -50.47 -9.95
C GLN A 10 -15.42 -50.48 -8.86
N ASN A 11 -15.62 -49.40 -8.09
CA ASN A 11 -16.71 -49.38 -7.10
C ASN A 11 -17.30 -47.96 -6.87
N PRO A 12 -18.21 -47.47 -7.74
CA PRO A 12 -18.61 -46.06 -7.75
C PRO A 12 -19.79 -45.70 -6.85
N ARG A 13 -20.40 -46.63 -6.08
CA ARG A 13 -21.67 -46.35 -5.36
C ARG A 13 -21.67 -46.50 -3.83
N LYS A 14 -20.52 -46.72 -3.18
CA LYS A 14 -20.50 -46.86 -1.72
C LYS A 14 -19.37 -46.15 -0.96
N SER A 15 -18.61 -45.25 -1.60
CA SER A 15 -17.50 -44.58 -0.91
C SER A 15 -17.52 -43.05 -0.95
N LEU A 16 -18.29 -42.35 -1.78
CA LEU A 16 -18.20 -40.88 -1.82
C LEU A 16 -18.95 -40.18 -0.67
N VAL A 17 -20.10 -40.69 -0.22
CA VAL A 17 -20.86 -40.07 0.89
C VAL A 17 -20.26 -40.43 2.25
N ASP A 18 -19.76 -41.66 2.42
CA ASP A 18 -19.13 -42.09 3.69
C ASP A 18 -17.68 -41.62 3.82
N THR A 19 -16.94 -41.40 2.73
CA THR A 19 -15.60 -40.80 2.79
C THR A 19 -15.67 -39.29 3.02
N TYR A 20 -16.74 -38.60 2.59
CA TYR A 20 -16.97 -37.19 2.95
C TYR A 20 -17.48 -37.01 4.38
N LYS A 21 -18.29 -37.95 4.91
CA LYS A 21 -18.76 -37.89 6.31
C LYS A 21 -17.74 -38.38 7.35
N LYS A 22 -16.81 -39.28 7.00
CA LYS A 22 -15.72 -39.72 7.90
C LYS A 22 -14.39 -38.96 7.71
N ARG A 23 -14.30 -38.06 6.72
CA ARG A 23 -13.26 -37.03 6.62
C ARG A 23 -13.83 -35.63 6.84
N SER A 24 -14.78 -35.49 7.78
CA SER A 24 -14.84 -34.31 8.62
C SER A 24 -13.52 -34.26 9.41
N PHE A 25 -12.48 -33.79 8.71
CA PHE A 25 -11.21 -33.42 9.28
C PHE A 25 -11.52 -32.56 10.50
N GLN A 26 -10.92 -32.94 11.63
CA GLN A 26 -10.70 -32.04 12.75
C GLN A 26 -10.45 -30.66 12.16
N MET A 27 -11.35 -29.73 12.46
CA MET A 27 -11.03 -28.31 12.48
C MET A 27 -9.79 -28.20 13.36
N ILE A 28 -8.61 -28.23 12.73
CA ILE A 28 -7.51 -27.46 13.26
C ILE A 28 -7.93 -26.05 12.93
N ASP A 29 -8.65 -25.48 13.89
CA ASP A 29 -8.83 -24.07 14.03
C ASP A 29 -7.41 -23.45 14.00
N THR A 30 -7.02 -23.02 12.81
CA THR A 30 -5.73 -22.37 12.55
C THR A 30 -5.82 -20.86 12.82
N SER A 31 -7.00 -20.36 13.24
CA SER A 31 -7.14 -19.10 13.97
C SER A 31 -6.85 -19.26 15.47
N GLU A 32 -7.15 -20.41 16.08
CA GLU A 32 -6.88 -20.64 17.52
C GLU A 32 -5.44 -21.08 17.85
N SER A 33 -4.69 -21.63 16.89
CA SER A 33 -3.33 -22.15 17.15
C SER A 33 -2.19 -21.15 16.90
N PHE A 34 -2.47 -19.96 16.34
CA PHE A 34 -1.47 -18.90 16.10
C PHE A 34 -1.57 -17.69 17.04
N LEU A 35 -2.52 -17.69 17.98
CA LEU A 35 -2.60 -16.70 19.07
C LEU A 35 -2.27 -17.27 20.47
N LYS A 36 -1.83 -18.52 20.57
CA LYS A 36 -1.27 -19.09 21.81
C LYS A 36 0.22 -18.75 21.98
N ILE A 37 0.56 -17.46 21.95
CA ILE A 37 1.46 -16.98 23.01
C ILE A 37 0.55 -16.85 24.22
N ASN A 38 0.83 -17.67 25.22
CA ASN A 38 0.06 -17.79 26.45
C ASN A 38 0.03 -16.45 27.21
N PHE A 39 -0.87 -15.52 26.85
CA PHE A 39 -1.22 -14.40 27.71
C PHE A 39 -1.98 -14.88 28.96
N SER A 40 -2.55 -16.10 28.94
CA SER A 40 -3.15 -16.73 30.12
C SER A 40 -2.14 -17.11 31.22
N SER A 41 -0.82 -17.03 30.99
CA SER A 41 0.16 -17.10 32.08
C SER A 41 0.50 -15.74 32.69
N ILE A 42 -0.11 -14.65 32.19
CA ILE A 42 -0.19 -13.37 32.91
C ILE A 42 -1.56 -13.34 33.57
N ASP A 43 -1.64 -14.02 34.71
CA ASP A 43 -2.86 -14.14 35.50
C ASP A 43 -3.17 -12.79 36.19
N PHE A 44 -3.75 -11.85 35.45
CA PHE A 44 -4.37 -10.66 36.05
C PHE A 44 -5.81 -11.02 36.42
N LYS A 45 -5.98 -11.60 37.63
CA LYS A 45 -7.29 -11.80 38.26
C LYS A 45 -7.95 -10.45 38.58
N LEU A 46 -8.66 -9.91 37.59
CA LEU A 46 -9.51 -8.72 37.74
C LEU A 46 -11.00 -9.06 37.84
N THR A 47 -11.38 -10.31 37.55
CA THR A 47 -12.79 -10.76 37.52
C THR A 47 -13.36 -11.17 38.88
N GLU A 48 -12.53 -11.31 39.91
CA GLU A 48 -12.99 -11.72 41.26
C GLU A 48 -13.13 -10.55 42.25
N LEU A 49 -12.91 -9.31 41.82
CA LEU A 49 -13.02 -8.13 42.67
C LEU A 49 -13.91 -7.04 42.04
N ILE A 50 -15.16 -7.04 42.54
CA ILE A 50 -15.98 -5.85 42.86
C ILE A 50 -17.01 -5.41 41.79
N PRO A 51 -18.31 -5.64 42.04
CA PRO A 51 -19.43 -5.17 41.21
C PRO A 51 -19.78 -3.68 41.29
N ASP A 52 -19.20 -2.87 42.20
CA ASP A 52 -19.67 -1.49 42.47
C ASP A 52 -18.56 -0.46 42.76
N LEU A 53 -17.54 -0.36 41.89
CA LEU A 53 -16.60 0.77 41.94
C LEU A 53 -16.70 1.60 40.67
N LYS A 54 -16.97 2.91 40.83
CA LYS A 54 -16.69 3.92 39.79
C LYS A 54 -15.21 3.80 39.43
N LYS A 55 -14.91 3.14 38.31
CA LYS A 55 -13.54 3.01 37.81
C LYS A 55 -12.95 4.41 37.62
N ASN A 56 -11.74 4.62 38.12
CA ASN A 56 -11.04 5.87 37.84
C ASN A 56 -10.51 5.87 36.39
N ASP A 57 -10.19 7.04 35.85
CA ASP A 57 -9.77 7.20 34.45
C ASP A 57 -8.57 6.32 34.08
N LYS A 58 -7.70 6.04 35.05
CA LYS A 58 -6.51 5.22 34.84
C LYS A 58 -6.88 3.76 34.56
N GLU A 59 -7.92 3.25 35.20
CA GLU A 59 -8.45 1.91 34.96
C GLU A 59 -9.19 1.84 33.62
N LEU A 60 -10.01 2.86 33.31
CA LEU A 60 -10.73 2.93 32.04
C LEU A 60 -9.78 3.07 30.83
N LEU A 61 -8.77 3.95 30.92
CA LEU A 61 -7.72 4.09 29.90
C LEU A 61 -6.96 2.77 29.68
N ALA A 62 -6.73 2.01 30.75
CA ALA A 62 -6.09 0.71 30.64
C ALA A 62 -7.01 -0.35 30.03
N ASP A 63 -8.31 -0.31 30.31
CA ASP A 63 -9.28 -1.17 29.64
C ASP A 63 -9.36 -0.87 28.15
N VAL A 64 -9.40 0.41 27.75
CA VAL A 64 -9.35 0.81 26.33
C VAL A 64 -8.04 0.32 25.68
N SER A 65 -6.90 0.49 26.38
CA SER A 65 -5.59 0.02 25.90
C SER A 65 -5.56 -1.49 25.71
N ASN A 66 -6.05 -2.23 26.71
CA ASN A 66 -6.09 -3.69 26.72
C ASN A 66 -6.99 -4.23 25.62
N SER A 67 -8.11 -3.55 25.32
CA SER A 67 -9.00 -3.90 24.22
C SER A 67 -8.31 -3.76 22.86
N ILE A 68 -7.52 -2.70 22.65
CA ILE A 68 -6.69 -2.54 21.44
C ILE A 68 -5.65 -3.67 21.35
N ILE A 69 -4.95 -3.99 22.43
CA ILE A 69 -3.94 -5.07 22.46
C ILE A 69 -4.57 -6.42 22.13
N LYS A 70 -5.74 -6.71 22.73
CA LYS A 70 -6.48 -7.96 22.54
C LYS A 70 -7.29 -7.99 21.24
N LEU A 71 -7.25 -6.92 20.44
CA LEU A 71 -8.03 -6.76 19.21
C LEU A 71 -9.54 -7.01 19.41
N ASN A 72 -10.06 -6.66 20.59
CA ASN A 72 -11.46 -6.83 20.96
C ASN A 72 -12.22 -5.53 20.70
N GLU A 73 -12.99 -5.52 19.61
CA GLU A 73 -13.69 -4.34 19.11
C GLU A 73 -14.83 -3.91 20.03
N HIS A 74 -15.72 -4.84 20.39
CA HIS A 74 -16.85 -4.56 21.26
C HIS A 74 -16.40 -4.04 22.63
N GLN A 75 -15.36 -4.64 23.22
CA GLN A 75 -14.81 -4.16 24.48
C GLN A 75 -14.07 -2.82 24.33
N PHE A 76 -13.42 -2.57 23.19
CA PHE A 76 -12.84 -1.27 22.89
C PHE A 76 -13.92 -0.19 22.84
N GLN A 77 -14.98 -0.41 22.05
CA GLN A 77 -16.09 0.53 21.91
C GLN A 77 -16.79 0.81 23.23
N LYS A 78 -17.16 -0.23 23.99
CA LYS A 78 -17.77 -0.06 25.31
C LYS A 78 -16.86 0.71 26.27
N SER A 79 -15.58 0.38 26.35
CA SER A 79 -14.64 1.08 27.24
C SER A 79 -14.37 2.51 26.78
N PHE A 80 -14.36 2.74 25.47
CA PHE A 80 -14.20 4.06 24.85
C PHE A 80 -15.39 4.96 25.20
N GLU A 81 -16.62 4.48 24.98
CA GLU A 81 -17.87 5.18 25.31
C GLU A 81 -17.93 5.57 26.79
N ILE A 82 -17.63 4.62 27.69
CA ILE A 82 -17.67 4.88 29.13
C ILE A 82 -16.66 5.96 29.51
N LEU A 83 -15.42 5.86 29.02
CA LEU A 83 -14.39 6.84 29.33
C LEU A 83 -14.70 8.21 28.72
N HIS A 84 -15.19 8.24 27.49
CA HIS A 84 -15.57 9.47 26.81
C HIS A 84 -16.70 10.18 27.56
N PHE A 85 -17.77 9.45 27.93
CA PHE A 85 -18.87 9.96 28.73
C PHE A 85 -18.42 10.51 30.09
N GLU A 86 -17.53 9.79 30.78
CA GLU A 86 -16.94 10.23 32.05
C GLU A 86 -16.11 11.50 31.90
N LEU A 87 -15.35 11.65 30.80
CA LEU A 87 -14.60 12.87 30.52
C LEU A 87 -15.54 14.03 30.19
N LEU A 88 -16.59 13.79 29.41
CA LEU A 88 -17.54 14.82 29.02
C LEU A 88 -18.36 15.33 30.21
N SER A 89 -18.82 14.44 31.10
CA SER A 89 -19.62 14.85 32.27
C SER A 89 -18.84 15.77 33.22
N ARG A 90 -17.54 15.54 33.39
CA ARG A 90 -16.66 16.35 34.26
C ARG A 90 -16.33 17.73 33.71
N VAL A 91 -16.66 18.01 32.44
CA VAL A 91 -16.56 19.37 31.91
C VAL A 91 -17.46 20.33 32.70
N GLN A 92 -18.62 19.85 33.16
CA GLN A 92 -19.56 20.67 33.96
C GLN A 92 -18.95 21.13 35.29
N ASP A 93 -17.98 20.38 35.81
CA ASP A 93 -17.30 20.67 37.07
C ASP A 93 -16.13 21.64 36.88
N PHE A 94 -15.77 22.03 35.66
CA PHE A 94 -14.60 22.87 35.41
C PHE A 94 -14.63 24.20 36.15
N ASP A 95 -15.82 24.78 36.32
CA ASP A 95 -15.99 26.05 37.05
C ASP A 95 -16.09 25.87 38.57
N SER A 96 -16.13 24.62 39.06
CA SER A 96 -16.12 24.34 40.49
C SER A 96 -14.74 24.65 41.11
N ASN A 97 -14.74 25.17 42.33
CA ASN A 97 -13.52 25.36 43.11
C ASN A 97 -12.79 24.03 43.40
N ASP A 98 -13.50 22.91 43.28
CA ASP A 98 -12.98 21.55 43.51
C ASP A 98 -12.25 20.96 42.29
N PHE A 99 -12.34 21.60 41.13
CA PHE A 99 -11.63 21.18 39.92
C PHE A 99 -10.24 21.81 39.86
N THR A 100 -9.37 21.27 40.72
CA THR A 100 -7.98 21.72 40.87
C THR A 100 -7.20 21.62 39.56
N ILE A 101 -6.11 22.39 39.47
CA ILE A 101 -5.18 22.35 38.32
C ILE A 101 -4.73 20.92 38.02
N THR A 102 -4.43 20.13 39.06
CA THR A 102 -4.02 18.74 38.92
C THR A 102 -5.12 17.86 38.32
N ARG A 103 -6.39 18.09 38.68
CA ARG A 103 -7.53 17.37 38.09
C ARG A 103 -7.72 17.74 36.63
N PHE A 104 -7.58 19.02 36.30
CA PHE A 104 -7.63 19.50 34.91
C PHE A 104 -6.49 18.96 34.05
N ASP A 105 -5.29 18.86 34.61
CA ASP A 105 -4.16 18.26 33.89
C ASP A 105 -4.36 16.76 33.63
N GLY A 106 -4.85 16.03 34.64
CA GLY A 106 -5.23 14.63 34.51
C GLY A 106 -6.30 14.41 33.43
N TRP A 107 -7.33 15.26 33.41
CA TRP A 107 -8.38 15.23 32.40
C TRP A 107 -7.84 15.50 30.99
N CYS A 108 -6.99 16.53 30.81
CA CYS A 108 -6.38 16.84 29.51
C CYS A 108 -5.52 15.68 28.99
N SER A 109 -4.79 15.03 29.88
CA SER A 109 -4.00 13.83 29.55
C SER A 109 -4.89 12.66 29.12
N ALA A 110 -6.02 12.46 29.81
CA ALA A 110 -6.97 11.41 29.46
C ALA A 110 -7.62 11.64 28.08
N VAL A 111 -8.05 12.87 27.79
CA VAL A 111 -8.56 13.26 26.45
C VAL A 111 -7.51 13.00 25.38
N CYS A 112 -6.27 13.47 25.56
CA CYS A 112 -5.18 13.23 24.61
C CYS A 112 -4.96 11.75 24.31
N ASN A 113 -5.00 10.91 25.34
CA ASN A 113 -4.79 9.49 25.21
C ASN A 113 -5.97 8.80 24.51
N LEU A 114 -7.20 9.15 24.88
CA LEU A 114 -8.42 8.64 24.26
C LEU A 114 -8.49 8.98 22.76
N THR A 115 -8.17 10.23 22.41
CA THR A 115 -8.12 10.66 21.01
C THR A 115 -7.03 9.92 20.21
N GLY A 116 -5.85 9.73 20.80
CA GLY A 116 -4.79 8.93 20.17
C GLY A 116 -5.21 7.47 19.95
N MET A 117 -5.95 6.88 20.90
CA MET A 117 -6.51 5.54 20.80
C MET A 117 -7.56 5.44 19.70
N TYR A 118 -8.46 6.42 19.59
CA TYR A 118 -9.46 6.51 18.53
C TYR A 118 -8.81 6.46 17.15
N CYS A 119 -7.88 7.38 16.89
CA CYS A 119 -7.21 7.50 15.59
C CYS A 119 -6.40 6.25 15.26
N TYR A 120 -5.71 5.67 16.26
CA TYR A 120 -4.99 4.41 16.06
C TYR A 120 -5.95 3.25 15.77
N ALA A 121 -7.06 3.16 16.51
CA ALA A 121 -8.03 2.11 16.34
C ALA A 121 -8.61 2.13 14.93
N ASN A 122 -9.07 3.28 14.45
CA ASN A 122 -9.54 3.42 13.07
C ASN A 122 -8.48 3.05 12.05
N GLN A 123 -7.32 3.70 12.07
CA GLN A 123 -6.31 3.51 11.02
C GLN A 123 -5.67 2.12 10.97
N ARG A 124 -5.65 1.39 12.10
CA ARG A 124 -4.77 0.21 12.24
C ARG A 124 -5.41 -1.01 12.88
N PHE A 125 -6.51 -0.87 13.61
CA PHE A 125 -7.20 -2.00 14.22
C PHE A 125 -8.51 -2.32 13.48
N LEU A 126 -9.37 -1.33 13.34
CA LEU A 126 -10.71 -1.48 12.79
C LEU A 126 -10.66 -1.49 11.27
N ASP A 127 -9.82 -0.66 10.64
CA ASP A 127 -9.63 -0.70 9.19
C ASP A 127 -9.16 -2.09 8.72
N GLN A 128 -8.34 -2.79 9.52
CA GLN A 128 -7.93 -4.17 9.23
C GLN A 128 -9.08 -5.18 9.26
N LYS A 129 -10.19 -4.84 9.92
CA LYS A 129 -11.42 -5.61 9.97
C LYS A 129 -12.49 -5.08 9.01
N GLY A 130 -12.18 -4.06 8.20
CA GLY A 130 -13.15 -3.38 7.33
C GLY A 130 -14.17 -2.54 8.10
N LEU A 131 -13.82 -2.08 9.30
CA LEU A 131 -14.67 -1.33 10.21
C LEU A 131 -14.05 0.05 10.46
N ILE A 132 -14.87 1.05 10.74
CA ILE A 132 -14.46 2.41 11.10
C ILE A 132 -15.38 2.84 12.24
N PHE A 133 -14.86 3.53 13.27
CA PHE A 133 -15.74 4.15 14.26
C PHE A 133 -16.70 5.11 13.58
N PRO A 134 -17.98 5.14 14.01
CA PRO A 134 -18.92 6.15 13.56
C PRO A 134 -18.35 7.57 13.69
N ASP A 135 -18.74 8.44 12.76
CA ASP A 135 -18.27 9.83 12.72
C ASP A 135 -18.71 10.60 13.98
N GLU A 136 -19.83 10.22 14.59
CA GLU A 136 -20.36 10.79 15.84
C GLU A 136 -19.31 10.84 16.96
N TYR A 137 -18.49 9.79 17.13
CA TYR A 137 -17.46 9.76 18.18
C TYR A 137 -16.29 10.73 17.93
N TYR A 138 -16.05 11.06 16.67
CA TYR A 138 -15.05 12.06 16.33
C TYR A 138 -15.56 13.46 16.67
N ASP A 139 -16.79 13.75 16.27
CA ASP A 139 -17.45 15.03 16.58
C ASP A 139 -17.53 15.22 18.10
N ASP A 140 -17.82 14.15 18.83
CA ASP A 140 -17.84 14.08 20.29
C ASP A 140 -16.46 14.32 20.93
N LEU A 141 -15.40 13.72 20.39
CA LEU A 141 -14.02 13.96 20.83
C LEU A 141 -13.57 15.40 20.52
N GLU A 142 -13.95 15.93 19.35
CA GLU A 142 -13.69 17.31 18.95
C GLU A 142 -14.38 18.29 19.90
N GLN A 143 -15.65 18.05 20.22
CA GLN A 143 -16.41 18.85 21.17
C GLN A 143 -15.82 18.78 22.57
N THR A 144 -15.40 17.59 23.02
CA THR A 144 -14.73 17.41 24.31
C THR A 144 -13.42 18.21 24.35
N LEU A 145 -12.62 18.13 23.30
CA LEU A 145 -11.37 18.88 23.17
C LEU A 145 -11.60 20.39 23.18
N LYS A 146 -12.63 20.86 22.47
CA LYS A 146 -13.05 22.26 22.44
C LYS A 146 -13.38 22.78 23.84
N LEU A 147 -14.20 22.06 24.60
CA LEU A 147 -14.59 22.42 25.97
C LEU A 147 -13.38 22.46 26.91
N GLY A 148 -12.45 21.51 26.76
CA GLY A 148 -11.18 21.52 27.49
C GLY A 148 -10.35 22.78 27.22
N ILE A 149 -10.28 23.18 25.96
CA ILE A 149 -9.55 24.38 25.56
C ILE A 149 -10.25 25.63 26.09
N GLU A 150 -11.57 25.76 25.94
CA GLU A 150 -12.38 26.87 26.47
C GLU A 150 -12.18 27.06 27.98
N SER A 151 -12.19 25.96 28.75
CA SER A 151 -11.90 25.99 30.19
C SER A 151 -10.48 26.43 30.52
N LEU A 152 -9.49 25.98 29.74
CA LEU A 152 -8.14 26.50 29.86
C LEU A 152 -8.11 28.02 29.60
N ILE A 153 -8.90 28.54 28.66
CA ILE A 153 -9.02 29.99 28.41
C ILE A 153 -9.61 30.70 29.62
N GLN A 154 -10.73 30.21 30.17
CA GLN A 154 -11.39 30.83 31.31
C GLN A 154 -10.46 30.90 32.53
N LYS A 155 -9.69 29.83 32.78
CA LYS A 155 -8.78 29.74 33.93
C LYS A 155 -7.51 30.58 33.79
N GLN A 156 -7.02 30.82 32.57
CA GLN A 156 -5.74 31.51 32.34
C GLN A 156 -5.89 32.91 31.73
N GLY A 157 -7.08 33.26 31.25
CA GLY A 157 -7.29 34.35 30.31
C GLY A 157 -6.85 33.98 28.88
N PRO A 158 -7.29 34.76 27.88
CA PRO A 158 -6.83 34.60 26.51
C PRO A 158 -5.38 35.05 26.36
N VAL A 159 -4.61 34.35 25.52
CA VAL A 159 -3.26 34.76 25.12
C VAL A 159 -3.39 35.68 23.91
N LYS A 160 -3.21 37.00 24.09
CA LYS A 160 -3.50 37.97 23.02
C LYS A 160 -2.35 38.15 22.04
N ASN A 161 -1.13 37.80 22.45
CA ASN A 161 0.07 37.95 21.63
C ASN A 161 1.21 37.02 22.11
N LEU A 162 2.27 36.94 21.31
CA LEU A 162 3.42 36.08 21.59
C LEU A 162 4.20 36.45 22.86
N ALA A 163 4.18 37.71 23.29
CA ALA A 163 4.86 38.15 24.52
C ALA A 163 4.11 37.72 25.79
N GLU A 164 2.78 37.74 25.76
CA GLU A 164 1.94 37.12 26.79
C GLU A 164 2.13 35.61 26.81
N TRP A 165 2.33 34.97 25.65
CA TRP A 165 2.58 33.54 25.58
C TRP A 165 3.86 33.11 26.31
N GLN A 166 4.92 33.92 26.24
CA GLN A 166 6.19 33.65 26.91
C GLN A 166 6.04 33.58 28.44
N LYS A 167 5.24 34.48 29.01
CA LYS A 167 4.92 34.48 30.45
C LYS A 167 4.06 33.28 30.85
N ILE A 168 3.37 32.68 29.88
CA ILE A 168 2.45 31.56 30.08
C ILE A 168 3.15 30.21 29.92
N ASP A 169 4.22 30.04 29.12
CA ASP A 169 4.98 28.75 29.02
C ASP A 169 5.67 28.34 30.35
N GLU A 170 5.77 29.27 31.29
CA GLU A 170 6.21 29.06 32.68
C GLU A 170 5.04 28.80 33.65
N SER A 171 3.79 28.84 33.17
CA SER A 171 2.60 28.68 34.00
C SER A 171 2.28 27.22 34.37
N TYR A 172 1.49 27.07 35.44
CA TYR A 172 1.08 25.79 36.01
C TYR A 172 0.33 24.82 35.06
N TYR A 173 -0.13 25.28 33.88
CA TYR A 173 -0.92 24.46 32.93
C TYR A 173 -0.14 24.01 31.68
N LYS A 174 1.20 24.06 31.74
CA LYS A 174 2.07 23.66 30.62
C LYS A 174 1.78 22.23 30.12
N SER A 175 1.56 21.30 31.04
CA SER A 175 1.25 19.90 30.72
C SER A 175 -0.10 19.78 30.01
N SER A 176 -1.12 20.52 30.49
CA SER A 176 -2.49 20.48 29.97
C SER A 176 -2.52 20.98 28.52
N ARG A 177 -1.83 22.10 28.23
CA ARG A 177 -1.66 22.63 26.87
C ARG A 177 -1.03 21.62 25.92
N LYS A 178 0.05 20.98 26.36
CA LYS A 178 0.75 19.98 25.54
C LYS A 178 -0.16 18.78 25.24
N SER A 179 -0.95 18.34 26.21
CA SER A 179 -1.89 17.23 26.03
C SER A 179 -3.03 17.59 25.07
N LEU A 180 -3.67 18.75 25.24
CA LEU A 180 -4.74 19.21 24.34
C LEU A 180 -4.20 19.45 22.91
N ALA A 181 -3.00 20.03 22.78
CA ALA A 181 -2.33 20.18 21.48
C ALA A 181 -2.08 18.82 20.80
N ASN A 182 -1.62 17.81 21.53
CA ASN A 182 -1.43 16.46 20.98
C ASN A 182 -2.76 15.81 20.58
N ALA A 183 -3.82 15.95 21.39
CA ALA A 183 -5.16 15.49 21.07
C ALA A 183 -5.63 16.09 19.73
N LEU A 184 -5.48 17.41 19.58
CA LEU A 184 -5.82 18.13 18.36
C LEU A 184 -5.08 17.59 17.14
N ASN A 185 -3.77 17.32 17.29
CA ASN A 185 -2.97 16.74 16.21
C ASN A 185 -3.46 15.37 15.76
N TYR A 186 -3.98 14.55 16.68
CA TYR A 186 -4.54 13.25 16.31
C TYR A 186 -5.84 13.40 15.51
N LEU A 187 -6.79 14.21 15.99
CA LEU A 187 -8.05 14.47 15.26
C LEU A 187 -7.82 15.11 13.90
N ALA A 188 -6.87 16.03 13.79
CA ALA A 188 -6.52 16.66 12.52
C ALA A 188 -5.99 15.65 11.49
N ARG A 189 -5.13 14.72 11.92
CA ARG A 189 -4.62 13.65 11.04
C ARG A 189 -5.74 12.71 10.62
N GLU A 190 -6.64 12.40 11.52
CA GLU A 190 -7.76 11.51 11.27
C GLU A 190 -8.76 12.11 10.27
N ALA A 191 -9.15 13.38 10.46
CA ALA A 191 -9.96 14.10 9.48
C ALA A 191 -9.30 14.16 8.11
N TYR A 192 -7.97 14.31 8.05
CA TYR A 192 -7.25 14.26 6.78
C TYR A 192 -7.32 12.88 6.12
N VAL A 193 -7.05 11.80 6.87
CA VAL A 193 -7.06 10.43 6.34
C VAL A 193 -8.45 10.04 5.82
N TYR A 194 -9.51 10.47 6.50
CA TYR A 194 -10.89 10.11 6.16
C TYR A 194 -11.70 11.23 5.49
N SER A 195 -11.05 12.34 5.10
CA SER A 195 -11.68 13.50 4.44
C SER A 195 -12.93 14.06 5.15
N ARG A 196 -12.87 14.19 6.48
CA ARG A 196 -14.01 14.64 7.30
C ARG A 196 -14.20 16.16 7.23
N SER A 197 -15.43 16.60 6.99
CA SER A 197 -15.78 18.03 6.83
C SER A 197 -16.00 18.77 8.15
N SER A 198 -16.37 18.07 9.23
CA SER A 198 -16.75 18.66 10.53
C SER A 198 -15.61 19.35 11.28
N PHE A 199 -14.35 18.95 11.04
CA PHE A 199 -13.18 19.49 11.74
C PHE A 199 -12.95 21.00 11.54
N LYS A 200 -13.61 21.63 10.56
CA LYS A 200 -13.47 23.06 10.27
C LYS A 200 -13.90 23.95 11.45
N ASP A 201 -14.93 23.55 12.20
CA ASP A 201 -15.51 24.40 13.24
C ASP A 201 -14.65 24.44 14.51
N GLY A 202 -14.12 23.32 14.97
CA GLY A 202 -13.14 23.29 16.06
C GLY A 202 -11.85 24.01 15.69
N TYR A 203 -11.40 23.88 14.43
CA TYR A 203 -10.15 24.48 13.93
C TYR A 203 -10.09 26.01 14.07
N SER A 204 -11.21 26.71 13.89
CA SER A 204 -11.32 28.16 14.04
C SER A 204 -10.99 28.66 15.46
N LEU A 205 -11.40 27.92 16.50
CA LEU A 205 -11.08 28.21 17.90
C LEU A 205 -9.59 28.03 18.21
N PHE A 206 -8.91 27.14 17.48
CA PHE A 206 -7.50 26.82 17.68
C PHE A 206 -6.56 27.81 17.00
N LEU A 207 -6.97 28.42 15.88
CA LEU A 207 -6.15 29.36 15.12
C LEU A 207 -5.93 30.71 15.85
N ASN A 208 -6.81 31.09 16.76
CA ASN A 208 -6.62 32.31 17.56
C ASN A 208 -5.68 32.12 18.77
N ARG A 209 -4.93 31.00 18.84
CA ARG A 209 -4.21 30.56 20.05
C ARG A 209 -2.78 30.12 19.77
N TYR A 210 -1.87 31.09 19.80
CA TYR A 210 -0.42 30.89 19.68
C TYR A 210 0.12 29.76 20.56
N ASP A 211 -0.48 29.54 21.73
CA ASP A 211 -0.02 28.61 22.75
C ASP A 211 -0.28 27.13 22.44
N ILE A 212 -1.38 26.84 21.75
CA ILE A 212 -1.74 25.48 21.32
C ILE A 212 -1.14 25.19 19.93
N LEU A 213 -1.11 26.20 19.06
CA LEU A 213 -0.48 26.13 17.74
C LEU A 213 1.01 25.83 17.83
N ALA A 214 1.74 26.50 18.73
CA ALA A 214 3.18 26.31 18.84
C ALA A 214 3.60 24.93 19.35
N HIS A 215 2.67 24.20 19.99
CA HIS A 215 2.87 22.83 20.44
C HIS A 215 2.40 21.78 19.43
N SER A 216 1.73 22.20 18.37
CA SER A 216 1.11 21.31 17.39
C SER A 216 1.90 21.28 16.08
N TYR A 217 3.01 20.55 16.09
CA TYR A 217 3.91 20.41 14.94
C TYR A 217 3.25 19.89 13.66
N THR A 218 2.09 19.22 13.75
CA THR A 218 1.39 18.65 12.58
C THR A 218 0.36 19.56 11.90
N PHE A 219 0.28 20.84 12.28
CA PHE A 219 -0.46 21.85 11.50
C PHE A 219 0.05 21.97 10.05
N ALA A 220 1.31 21.60 9.80
CA ALA A 220 1.95 21.66 8.48
C ALA A 220 1.45 20.60 7.49
N SER A 221 0.78 19.53 7.93
CA SER A 221 0.42 18.38 7.07
C SER A 221 -1.04 18.35 6.57
N ILE A 222 -1.88 19.32 6.94
CA ILE A 222 -3.27 19.42 6.45
C ILE A 222 -3.30 20.19 5.13
N ASN A 223 -3.77 19.60 4.04
CA ASN A 223 -3.93 20.30 2.76
C ASN A 223 -5.05 21.34 2.86
N ILE A 224 -4.72 22.61 2.61
CA ILE A 224 -5.71 23.69 2.47
C ILE A 224 -6.02 23.76 0.98
N VAL A 225 -7.27 23.48 0.62
CA VAL A 225 -7.69 23.28 -0.78
C VAL A 225 -8.33 24.55 -1.37
N ASP A 226 -8.65 25.54 -0.52
CA ASP A 226 -9.38 26.75 -0.90
C ASP A 226 -8.65 28.01 -0.40
N GLU A 227 -8.41 28.97 -1.29
CA GLU A 227 -7.70 30.22 -1.01
C GLU A 227 -8.57 31.23 -0.23
N ASP A 228 -9.90 31.11 -0.31
CA ASP A 228 -10.83 32.00 0.39
C ASP A 228 -11.12 31.55 1.83
N ASP A 229 -10.55 30.42 2.25
CA ASP A 229 -10.76 29.80 3.54
C ASP A 229 -10.33 30.73 4.69
N GLU A 230 -11.24 30.97 5.64
CA GLU A 230 -11.00 31.75 6.86
C GLU A 230 -9.81 31.19 7.67
N HIS A 231 -9.55 29.89 7.56
CA HIS A 231 -8.38 29.23 8.11
C HIS A 231 -7.08 29.74 7.50
N LEU A 232 -7.04 29.94 6.19
CA LEU A 232 -5.85 30.45 5.49
C LEU A 232 -5.56 31.89 5.91
N LYS A 233 -6.61 32.74 6.01
CA LYS A 233 -6.51 34.12 6.50
C LYS A 233 -5.94 34.18 7.93
N ASN A 234 -6.40 33.29 8.80
CA ASN A 234 -5.89 33.19 10.17
C ASN A 234 -4.44 32.68 10.22
N LEU A 235 -4.06 31.71 9.37
CA LEU A 235 -2.67 31.25 9.25
C LEU A 235 -1.73 32.36 8.76
N TYR A 236 -2.17 33.18 7.81
CA TYR A 236 -1.43 34.38 7.38
C TYR A 236 -1.25 35.37 8.54
N LYS A 237 -2.30 35.62 9.32
CA LYS A 237 -2.22 36.50 10.50
C LYS A 237 -1.24 35.97 11.55
N ILE A 238 -1.31 34.66 11.88
CA ILE A 238 -0.37 34.01 12.81
C ILE A 238 1.07 34.14 12.30
N HIS A 239 1.26 33.89 11.00
CA HIS A 239 2.56 34.00 10.34
C HIS A 239 3.12 35.42 10.46
N ASP A 240 2.32 36.44 10.16
CA ASP A 240 2.72 37.85 10.24
C ASP A 240 2.98 38.29 11.70
N ASP A 241 2.19 37.84 12.67
CA ASP A 241 2.41 38.14 14.10
C ASP A 241 3.70 37.50 14.62
N ILE A 242 4.02 36.26 14.21
CA ILE A 242 5.30 35.63 14.53
C ILE A 242 6.45 36.38 13.86
N LYS A 243 6.29 36.80 12.60
CA LYS A 243 7.27 37.62 11.87
C LYS A 243 7.58 38.92 12.62
N VAL A 244 6.55 39.65 13.05
CA VAL A 244 6.70 40.89 13.83
C VAL A 244 7.40 40.63 15.15
N TYR A 245 7.02 39.57 15.89
CA TYR A 245 7.69 39.22 17.14
C TYR A 245 9.18 38.94 16.95
N LEU A 246 9.53 38.11 15.97
CA LEU A 246 10.92 37.76 15.71
C LEU A 246 11.72 38.99 15.24
N SER A 247 11.11 39.87 14.44
CA SER A 247 11.69 41.16 14.02
C SER A 247 12.02 42.05 15.24
N ASN A 248 11.05 42.23 16.14
CA ASN A 248 11.22 43.05 17.34
C ASN A 248 12.28 42.48 18.30
N LYS A 249 12.33 41.15 18.45
CA LYS A 249 13.38 40.49 19.24
C LYS A 249 14.75 40.67 18.61
N SER A 250 14.88 40.51 17.29
CA SER A 250 16.16 40.70 16.59
C SER A 250 16.73 42.11 16.81
N ASN A 251 15.90 43.16 16.67
CA ASN A 251 16.31 44.55 16.88
C ASN A 251 16.78 44.85 18.31
N GLN A 252 16.28 44.14 19.32
CA GLN A 252 16.74 44.27 20.71
C GLN A 252 18.11 43.60 20.97
N THR A 253 18.45 42.56 20.20
CA THR A 253 19.70 41.79 20.36
C THR A 253 20.82 42.19 19.40
N VAL A 254 20.56 42.97 18.35
CA VAL A 254 21.57 43.38 17.34
C VAL A 254 22.75 44.20 17.92
N GLY A 255 22.67 44.71 19.16
CA GLY A 255 23.80 45.34 19.86
C GLY A 255 24.66 44.43 20.76
N LYS A 256 24.23 43.18 21.00
CA LYS A 256 24.98 42.18 21.78
C LYS A 256 24.87 40.86 21.03
N GLY A 257 25.88 40.56 20.21
CA GLY A 257 25.92 39.39 19.31
C GLY A 257 25.25 38.17 19.93
N LEU A 258 24.31 37.58 19.18
CA LEU A 258 23.34 36.54 19.58
C LEU A 258 23.89 35.55 20.64
N PHE A 259 23.89 35.94 21.90
CA PHE A 259 24.12 35.05 23.02
C PHE A 259 22.79 34.36 23.32
N ILE A 260 22.36 33.46 22.43
CA ILE A 260 21.38 32.44 22.78
C ILE A 260 22.14 31.40 23.59
N GLN A 261 22.42 31.70 24.86
CA GLN A 261 22.66 30.63 25.82
C GLN A 261 21.43 29.70 25.79
N ASN A 262 21.63 28.44 26.15
CA ASN A 262 20.69 27.30 26.12
C ASN A 262 19.26 27.49 26.70
N GLN A 263 18.83 28.70 27.08
CA GLN A 263 17.65 28.93 27.90
C GLN A 263 16.38 29.38 27.13
N ASP A 264 16.46 29.97 25.93
CA ASP A 264 15.22 30.41 25.25
C ASP A 264 14.62 29.30 24.35
N ILE A 265 14.24 28.18 24.98
CA ILE A 265 13.52 27.05 24.36
C ILE A 265 12.25 27.54 23.64
N PHE A 266 11.67 28.62 24.13
CA PHE A 266 10.48 29.26 23.58
C PHE A 266 10.73 29.87 22.21
N PHE A 267 11.79 30.68 22.06
CA PHE A 267 12.18 31.24 20.77
C PHE A 267 12.43 30.15 19.71
N LYS A 268 13.06 29.03 20.11
CA LYS A 268 13.31 27.88 19.23
C LYS A 268 12.03 27.23 18.69
N LYS A 269 11.00 27.09 19.54
CA LYS A 269 9.69 26.53 19.14
C LYS A 269 8.94 27.46 18.20
N ILE A 270 8.90 28.77 18.50
CA ILE A 270 8.27 29.77 17.63
C ILE A 270 8.91 29.80 16.25
N PHE A 271 10.25 29.79 16.23
CA PHE A 271 11.00 29.77 14.98
C PHE A 271 10.66 28.55 14.14
N TYR A 272 10.58 27.36 14.75
CA TYR A 272 10.18 26.14 14.05
C TYR A 272 8.80 26.27 13.42
N VAL A 273 7.83 26.81 14.16
CA VAL A 273 6.45 27.02 13.69
C VAL A 273 6.42 28.01 12.53
N PHE A 274 7.17 29.12 12.63
CA PHE A 274 7.28 30.13 11.58
C PHE A 274 7.78 29.57 10.26
N VAL A 275 8.87 28.78 10.30
CA VAL A 275 9.45 28.20 9.08
C VAL A 275 8.45 27.25 8.41
N ASN A 276 7.78 26.39 9.18
CA ASN A 276 6.78 25.48 8.63
C ASN A 276 5.57 26.23 8.03
N LEU A 277 5.10 27.30 8.68
CA LEU A 277 4.03 28.13 8.13
C LEU A 277 4.46 28.86 6.86
N SER A 278 5.68 29.42 6.83
CA SER A 278 6.22 30.15 5.67
C SER A 278 6.31 29.24 4.43
N VAL A 279 6.78 28.01 4.63
CA VAL A 279 6.84 26.98 3.59
C VAL A 279 5.43 26.67 3.06
N LYS A 280 4.48 26.42 3.97
CA LYS A 280 3.12 26.01 3.60
C LYS A 280 2.37 27.13 2.87
N LEU A 281 2.63 28.38 3.24
CA LEU A 281 2.07 29.57 2.61
C LEU A 281 2.88 30.03 1.37
N PHE A 282 3.86 29.24 0.93
CA PHE A 282 4.76 29.54 -0.19
C PHE A 282 5.47 30.92 -0.11
N LYS A 283 5.69 31.45 1.10
CA LYS A 283 6.41 32.70 1.34
C LYS A 283 7.92 32.46 1.45
N THR A 284 8.55 31.96 0.37
CA THR A 284 9.99 31.64 0.31
C THR A 284 10.89 32.82 0.69
N ASP A 285 10.52 34.04 0.29
CA ASP A 285 11.29 35.26 0.61
C ASP A 285 11.42 35.52 2.11
N ASP A 286 10.41 35.15 2.91
CA ASP A 286 10.46 35.34 4.36
C ASP A 286 11.37 34.31 5.03
N VAL A 287 11.48 33.10 4.47
CA VAL A 287 12.46 32.12 4.92
C VAL A 287 13.89 32.58 4.59
N VAL A 288 14.08 33.21 3.41
CA VAL A 288 15.38 33.73 2.96
C VAL A 288 15.82 34.95 3.77
N ARG A 289 14.99 35.98 3.95
CA ARG A 289 15.35 37.20 4.72
C ARG A 289 15.74 36.91 6.17
N PHE A 290 15.16 35.88 6.77
CA PHE A 290 15.49 35.49 8.14
C PHE A 290 16.79 34.69 8.25
N LYS A 291 17.20 33.98 7.20
CA LYS A 291 18.52 33.34 7.11
C LYS A 291 19.63 34.38 7.30
N ASP A 292 19.46 35.56 6.71
CA ASP A 292 20.42 36.67 6.80
C ASP A 292 20.54 37.23 8.23
N TRP A 293 19.51 37.11 9.07
CA TRP A 293 19.57 37.54 10.48
C TRP A 293 20.41 36.61 11.37
N PHE A 294 20.54 35.34 11.00
CA PHE A 294 21.39 34.38 11.70
C PHE A 294 22.81 34.32 11.12
N TYR A 295 22.99 34.83 9.89
CA TYR A 295 24.27 34.89 9.21
C TYR A 295 24.87 36.30 9.34
N ILE A 296 25.36 36.64 10.54
CA ILE A 296 26.31 37.75 10.70
C ILE A 296 27.73 37.15 10.73
N PRO A 297 28.48 37.17 9.61
CA PRO A 297 29.85 36.72 9.61
C PRO A 297 30.73 37.78 10.26
N THR A 298 30.91 37.75 11.58
CA THR A 298 32.02 38.45 12.21
C THR A 298 33.15 37.46 12.45
N ALA A 299 34.23 37.59 11.68
CA ALA A 299 35.41 36.74 11.69
C ALA A 299 36.15 36.63 13.04
N ASN A 300 35.73 37.36 14.08
CA ASN A 300 36.36 37.40 15.40
C ASN A 300 35.41 37.12 16.59
N ALA A 301 34.21 36.53 16.36
CA ALA A 301 33.35 36.14 17.47
C ALA A 301 33.85 34.81 18.12
N PRO A 302 34.14 34.77 19.43
CA PRO A 302 34.80 33.63 20.08
C PRO A 302 33.93 32.37 20.28
N PHE A 303 32.68 32.32 19.79
CA PHE A 303 31.80 31.16 19.98
C PHE A 303 30.97 30.85 18.72
N LYS A 304 30.92 29.55 18.34
CA LYS A 304 30.09 29.00 17.25
C LYS A 304 28.68 28.66 17.77
N VAL A 305 27.62 29.16 17.13
CA VAL A 305 26.23 28.78 17.44
C VAL A 305 25.86 27.50 16.69
N ASP A 306 25.45 26.43 17.40
CA ASP A 306 25.03 25.17 16.81
C ASP A 306 23.57 25.23 16.30
N ILE A 307 23.41 25.50 15.00
CA ILE A 307 22.11 25.52 14.32
C ILE A 307 21.64 24.13 13.84
N THR A 308 22.43 23.08 14.06
CA THR A 308 22.16 21.70 13.60
C THR A 308 20.75 21.18 13.93
N PRO A 309 20.09 21.54 15.05
CA PRO A 309 18.71 21.10 15.33
C PRO A 309 17.65 21.69 14.38
N PHE A 310 17.92 22.81 13.71
CA PHE A 310 16.98 23.51 12.83
C PHE A 310 17.19 23.18 11.35
N LEU A 311 18.37 22.66 11.03
CA LEU A 311 18.75 22.23 9.69
C LEU A 311 17.77 21.25 9.02
N PRO A 312 17.12 20.28 9.70
CA PRO A 312 16.20 19.37 9.02
C PRO A 312 14.98 20.05 8.38
N VAL A 313 14.45 21.12 8.97
CA VAL A 313 13.27 21.84 8.44
C VAL A 313 13.69 22.83 7.36
N ILE A 314 14.86 23.45 7.54
CA ILE A 314 15.42 24.42 6.58
C ILE A 314 15.93 23.69 5.32
N PHE A 315 16.62 22.54 5.46
CA PHE A 315 17.19 21.81 4.32
C PHE A 315 16.19 20.95 3.55
N ASN A 316 15.07 20.53 4.16
CA ASN A 316 14.03 19.82 3.41
C ASN A 316 13.29 20.73 2.42
N HIS A 317 13.41 22.06 2.53
CA HIS A 317 12.75 23.02 1.63
C HIS A 317 13.64 24.09 1.00
N ILE A 318 14.84 24.35 1.50
CA ILE A 318 15.84 25.21 0.84
C ILE A 318 16.94 24.33 0.26
N GLN A 319 16.66 23.66 -0.86
CA GLN A 319 17.66 22.98 -1.70
C GLN A 319 18.25 23.95 -2.74
N GLU A 320 18.59 25.16 -2.33
CA GLU A 320 19.40 26.07 -3.13
C GLU A 320 20.43 26.67 -2.17
N PHE A 321 21.66 26.15 -2.17
CA PHE A 321 22.94 26.85 -1.88
C PHE A 321 24.08 25.83 -1.64
N PRO A 322 25.20 25.85 -2.39
CA PRO A 322 26.16 24.74 -2.44
C PRO A 322 27.31 24.77 -1.41
N TYR A 323 27.33 25.67 -0.42
CA TYR A 323 28.49 25.86 0.46
C TYR A 323 28.19 25.57 1.93
N PHE A 324 28.10 24.29 2.32
CA PHE A 324 28.17 23.90 3.73
C PHE A 324 28.77 22.50 3.93
N HIS A 325 30.00 22.33 3.45
CA HIS A 325 30.85 21.20 3.85
C HIS A 325 32.22 21.71 4.25
N GLU A 326 32.38 22.20 5.48
CA GLU A 326 33.66 22.06 6.19
C GLU A 326 33.56 22.34 7.71
N ARG A 327 34.15 21.41 8.49
CA ARG A 327 34.61 21.49 9.88
C ARG A 327 33.61 21.82 11.00
N PHE A 328 33.02 20.78 11.56
CA PHE A 328 32.69 20.70 12.99
C PHE A 328 33.10 19.33 13.57
N SER A 329 34.33 19.26 14.08
CA SER A 329 34.72 18.24 15.06
C SER A 329 35.21 18.94 16.32
N THR A 330 34.93 18.32 17.46
CA THR A 330 35.27 18.68 18.85
C THR A 330 34.46 19.78 19.56
N VAL A 331 33.43 19.34 20.30
CA VAL A 331 33.13 19.82 21.66
C VAL A 331 32.79 18.57 22.49
N VAL A 332 33.53 18.34 23.58
CA VAL A 332 33.26 17.30 24.57
C VAL A 332 32.33 17.91 25.61
N GLU A 333 31.03 17.63 25.52
CA GLU A 333 30.08 17.81 26.64
C GLU A 333 29.02 16.69 26.61
N ILE A 334 28.46 16.40 27.79
CA ILE A 334 27.69 15.19 28.11
C ILE A 334 26.33 15.19 27.37
N GLU A 335 26.31 14.72 26.12
CA GLU A 335 25.05 14.58 25.36
C GLU A 335 24.17 13.43 25.89
N SER A 336 22.86 13.68 26.03
CA SER A 336 21.87 12.65 26.36
C SER A 336 21.67 11.64 25.23
N VAL A 337 21.22 10.42 25.58
CA VAL A 337 20.99 9.32 24.63
C VAL A 337 20.01 9.72 23.52
N SER A 338 18.92 10.41 23.88
CA SER A 338 17.92 10.95 22.94
C SER A 338 18.53 11.84 21.86
N MET A 339 19.44 12.73 22.25
CA MET A 339 20.05 13.71 21.36
C MET A 339 21.01 13.05 20.38
N ARG A 340 21.79 12.06 20.86
CA ARG A 340 22.67 11.25 20.02
C ARG A 340 21.87 10.47 18.96
N LEU A 341 20.77 9.84 19.37
CA LEU A 341 19.91 9.08 18.46
C LEU A 341 19.22 9.97 17.44
N SER A 342 18.80 11.18 17.83
CA SER A 342 18.21 12.17 16.92
C SER A 342 19.22 12.69 15.90
N LYS A 343 20.47 12.95 16.31
CA LYS A 343 21.57 13.33 15.39
C LYS A 343 21.92 12.19 14.43
N ILE A 344 21.94 10.95 14.91
CA ILE A 344 22.18 9.76 14.09
C ILE A 344 21.08 9.61 13.03
N LYS A 345 19.80 9.72 13.43
CA LYS A 345 18.67 9.71 12.51
C LYS A 345 18.79 10.80 11.45
N TYR A 346 19.11 12.01 11.85
CA TYR A 346 19.30 13.13 10.92
C TYR A 346 20.40 12.87 9.89
N LYS A 347 21.55 12.33 10.32
CA LYS A 347 22.65 11.98 9.39
C LYS A 347 22.26 10.87 8.41
N ILE A 348 21.39 9.95 8.80
CA ILE A 348 20.85 8.95 7.88
C ILE A 348 19.85 9.57 6.90
N ASP A 349 18.87 10.33 7.41
CA ASP A 349 17.81 10.93 6.60
C ASP A 349 18.39 11.91 5.55
N THR A 350 19.62 12.42 5.76
CA THR A 350 20.35 13.30 4.83
C THR A 350 21.42 12.58 3.99
N GLY A 351 21.53 11.26 4.07
CA GLY A 351 22.52 10.47 3.31
C GLY A 351 23.98 10.62 3.79
N GLN A 352 24.23 11.33 4.90
CA GLN A 352 25.56 11.55 5.47
C GLN A 352 26.10 10.35 6.26
N LEU A 353 25.26 9.38 6.60
CA LEU A 353 25.65 8.12 7.23
C LEU A 353 25.02 6.94 6.49
N GLY A 354 25.85 6.07 5.91
CA GLY A 354 25.40 4.84 5.25
C GLY A 354 25.11 3.67 6.21
N TYR A 355 25.76 3.64 7.39
CA TYR A 355 25.56 2.60 8.40
C TYR A 355 26.01 3.06 9.80
N ILE A 356 25.44 2.47 10.84
CA ILE A 356 25.80 2.69 12.25
C ILE A 356 26.22 1.35 12.85
N ASN A 357 27.40 1.31 13.46
CA ASN A 357 27.82 0.21 14.32
C ASN A 357 27.52 0.60 15.77
N ILE A 358 26.74 -0.21 16.48
CA ILE A 358 26.34 0.08 17.86
C ILE A 358 27.24 -0.74 18.78
N GLU A 359 28.11 -0.06 19.53
CA GLU A 359 29.05 -0.72 20.43
C GLU A 359 28.35 -1.37 21.64
N GLN A 360 28.93 -2.44 22.17
CA GLN A 360 28.42 -3.18 23.33
C GLN A 360 28.04 -2.30 24.54
N PRO A 361 28.82 -1.25 24.91
CA PRO A 361 28.48 -0.35 26.01
C PRO A 361 27.17 0.44 25.80
N PHE A 362 26.69 0.56 24.56
CA PHE A 362 25.39 1.15 24.26
C PHE A 362 24.24 0.17 24.54
N LEU A 363 24.45 -1.14 24.32
CA LEU A 363 23.47 -2.19 24.59
C LEU A 363 23.14 -2.31 26.08
N ASP A 364 24.16 -2.18 26.93
CA ASP A 364 23.98 -2.23 28.40
C ASP A 364 23.18 -1.02 28.90
N LYS A 365 23.28 0.13 28.22
CA LYS A 365 22.52 1.33 28.52
C LYS A 365 21.04 1.21 28.13
N ILE A 366 20.66 0.36 27.18
CA ILE A 366 19.25 0.16 26.76
C ILE A 366 18.38 -0.27 27.93
N ASN A 367 18.91 -1.11 28.82
CA ASN A 367 18.18 -1.58 30.00
C ASN A 367 17.81 -0.45 30.97
N ASN A 368 18.51 0.69 30.89
CA ASN A 368 18.30 1.87 31.74
C ASN A 368 17.77 3.07 30.95
N MET A 369 17.52 2.94 29.64
CA MET A 369 16.98 4.01 28.82
C MET A 369 15.58 4.41 29.30
N HIS A 370 15.31 5.71 29.24
CA HIS A 370 13.94 6.21 29.34
C HIS A 370 13.16 5.82 28.08
N LEU A 371 11.84 5.76 28.19
CA LEU A 371 10.98 5.31 27.09
C LEU A 371 11.11 6.15 25.82
N GLY A 372 11.36 7.46 25.96
CA GLY A 372 11.64 8.34 24.82
C GLY A 372 12.96 8.04 24.11
N ASP A 373 13.97 7.54 24.83
CA ASP A 373 15.25 7.14 24.24
C ASP A 373 15.10 5.82 23.47
N ILE A 374 14.33 4.87 24.01
CA ILE A 374 14.00 3.62 23.32
C ILE A 374 13.19 3.91 22.05
N TYR A 375 12.29 4.89 22.08
CA TYR A 375 11.56 5.34 20.90
C TYR A 375 12.48 5.86 19.80
N ASN A 376 13.41 6.76 20.13
CA ASN A 376 14.38 7.28 19.18
C ASN A 376 15.30 6.16 18.65
N LEU A 377 15.63 5.19 19.50
CA LEU A 377 16.42 4.02 19.11
C LEU A 377 15.67 3.14 18.11
N LEU A 378 14.39 2.85 18.33
CA LEU A 378 13.57 2.07 17.39
C LEU A 378 13.43 2.75 16.01
N ASN A 379 13.32 4.08 15.97
CA ASN A 379 13.30 4.82 14.70
C ASN A 379 14.65 4.73 13.97
N VAL A 380 15.76 4.90 14.71
CA VAL A 380 17.11 4.74 14.17
C VAL A 380 17.35 3.31 13.71
N LEU A 381 16.80 2.32 14.43
CA LEU A 381 16.98 0.91 14.10
C LEU A 381 16.52 0.60 12.70
N THR A 382 15.49 1.24 12.13
CA THR A 382 15.07 0.96 10.75
C THR A 382 16.22 1.04 9.74
N PHE A 383 17.22 1.87 10.03
CA PHE A 383 18.42 2.13 9.21
C PHE A 383 19.71 1.46 9.72
N VAL A 384 19.65 0.76 10.85
CA VAL A 384 20.77 -0.02 11.38
C VAL A 384 20.87 -1.36 10.63
N SER A 385 22.09 -1.87 10.46
CA SER A 385 22.32 -3.16 9.80
C SER A 385 21.55 -4.28 10.51
N PHE A 386 21.15 -5.31 9.75
CA PHE A 386 20.41 -6.45 10.28
C PHE A 386 21.12 -7.13 11.45
N LYS A 387 22.45 -7.29 11.36
CA LYS A 387 23.28 -7.88 12.41
C LYS A 387 23.19 -7.12 13.72
N GLU A 388 23.18 -5.79 13.66
CA GLU A 388 23.09 -4.93 14.84
C GLU A 388 21.67 -4.89 15.41
N LYS A 389 20.63 -4.91 14.56
CA LYS A 389 19.21 -5.06 15.01
C LYS A 389 19.03 -6.30 15.90
N ILE A 390 19.60 -7.44 15.49
CA ILE A 390 19.51 -8.70 16.26
C ILE A 390 20.13 -8.57 17.65
N LYS A 391 21.20 -7.79 17.80
CA LYS A 391 21.84 -7.56 19.11
C LYS A 391 21.01 -6.64 20.00
N ILE A 392 20.32 -5.67 19.41
CA ILE A 392 19.62 -4.59 20.12
C ILE A 392 18.21 -5.00 20.55
N LEU A 393 17.48 -5.69 19.68
CA LEU A 393 16.08 -6.06 19.89
C LEU A 393 15.84 -6.87 21.19
N PRO A 394 16.69 -7.84 21.58
CA PRO A 394 16.52 -8.55 22.85
C PRO A 394 16.62 -7.66 24.09
N SER A 395 17.56 -6.70 24.10
CA SER A 395 17.71 -5.74 25.20
C SER A 395 16.55 -4.76 25.27
N ILE A 396 16.05 -4.31 24.11
CA ILE A 396 14.80 -3.54 24.04
C ILE A 396 13.66 -4.40 24.61
N LYS A 397 13.44 -5.63 24.13
CA LYS A 397 12.39 -6.54 24.64
C LYS A 397 12.47 -6.75 26.14
N LYS A 398 13.67 -7.00 26.68
CA LYS A 398 13.90 -7.18 28.12
C LYS A 398 13.50 -5.92 28.89
N ARG A 399 13.89 -4.74 28.39
CA ARG A 399 13.49 -3.46 28.97
C ARG A 399 11.98 -3.26 28.89
N LEU A 400 11.35 -3.47 27.73
CA LEU A 400 9.91 -3.33 27.52
C LEU A 400 9.10 -4.25 28.46
N ARG A 401 9.56 -5.50 28.67
CA ARG A 401 8.93 -6.48 29.58
C ARG A 401 9.05 -6.12 31.06
N ASN A 402 10.09 -5.38 31.44
CA ASN A 402 10.38 -5.02 32.82
C ASN A 402 9.80 -3.64 33.21
N LEU A 403 9.04 -2.99 32.34
CA LEU A 403 8.35 -1.74 32.66
C LEU A 403 7.19 -2.01 33.61
N LYS A 404 7.07 -1.17 34.64
CA LYS A 404 5.94 -1.23 35.56
C LYS A 404 4.74 -0.52 34.93
N TYR A 405 3.53 -0.83 35.41
CA TYR A 405 2.28 -0.17 34.97
C TYR A 405 2.31 1.37 35.13
N SER A 406 3.12 1.87 36.07
CA SER A 406 3.41 3.31 36.25
C SER A 406 4.21 3.95 35.11
N ASP A 407 4.82 3.16 34.23
CA ASP A 407 5.67 3.65 33.15
C ASP A 407 4.87 3.79 31.82
N GLY A 408 3.62 3.29 31.76
CA GLY A 408 2.82 3.13 30.54
C GLY A 408 1.96 4.33 30.11
N HIS A 409 2.36 5.57 30.41
CA HIS A 409 1.51 6.76 30.21
C HIS A 409 1.52 7.35 28.77
N ASN A 410 2.04 6.64 27.76
CA ASN A 410 2.15 7.18 26.41
C ASN A 410 1.71 6.14 25.35
N ILE A 411 0.52 6.32 24.78
CA ILE A 411 -0.12 5.37 23.84
C ILE A 411 0.49 5.37 22.43
N ASN A 412 1.18 6.44 22.02
CA ASN A 412 1.97 6.46 20.77
C ASN A 412 2.98 5.30 20.71
N TYR A 413 3.35 4.77 21.87
CA TYR A 413 4.35 3.74 22.04
C TYR A 413 3.75 2.32 22.00
N LEU A 414 2.55 2.08 22.55
CA LEU A 414 1.92 0.75 22.51
C LEU A 414 1.47 0.37 21.10
N ALA A 415 0.93 1.35 20.38
CA ALA A 415 0.66 1.31 18.94
C ALA A 415 1.90 0.92 18.09
N ARG A 416 3.10 1.37 18.50
CA ARG A 416 4.35 1.11 17.76
C ARG A 416 5.04 -0.18 18.18
N VAL A 417 4.85 -0.66 19.41
CA VAL A 417 5.28 -2.01 19.81
C VAL A 417 4.52 -3.06 18.98
N ILE A 418 3.22 -2.85 18.72
CA ILE A 418 2.45 -3.70 17.80
C ILE A 418 2.95 -3.57 16.34
N GLN A 419 3.33 -2.37 15.87
CA GLN A 419 4.01 -2.21 14.56
C GLN A 419 5.37 -2.93 14.48
N SER A 420 6.12 -2.97 15.59
CA SER A 420 7.39 -3.71 15.64
C SER A 420 7.20 -5.23 15.62
N GLN A 421 6.05 -5.78 16.03
CA GLN A 421 5.75 -7.21 15.86
C GLN A 421 5.48 -7.57 14.39
N ASN A 422 4.84 -6.69 13.62
CA ASN A 422 4.80 -6.84 12.16
C ASN A 422 6.22 -6.77 11.57
N THR A 423 7.06 -5.88 12.09
CA THR A 423 8.48 -5.82 11.70
C THR A 423 9.26 -7.07 12.10
N GLU A 424 8.94 -7.73 13.22
CA GLU A 424 9.54 -9.00 13.65
C GLU A 424 9.10 -10.17 12.77
N ASN A 425 7.80 -10.28 12.48
CA ASN A 425 7.30 -11.25 11.51
C ASN A 425 7.93 -11.01 10.14
N ASP A 426 8.11 -9.75 9.74
CA ASP A 426 8.79 -9.38 8.51
C ASP A 426 10.28 -9.78 8.56
N ILE A 427 10.97 -9.57 9.68
CA ILE A 427 12.37 -9.95 9.91
C ILE A 427 12.55 -11.47 9.92
N GLU A 428 11.65 -12.22 10.59
CA GLU A 428 11.68 -13.69 10.65
C GLU A 428 11.33 -14.31 9.31
N ASN A 429 10.28 -13.81 8.64
CA ASN A 429 9.99 -14.19 7.27
C ASN A 429 11.20 -13.88 6.39
N GLN A 430 11.77 -12.66 6.45
CA GLN A 430 12.94 -12.29 5.65
C GLN A 430 14.17 -13.15 5.94
N LYS A 431 14.43 -13.49 7.20
CA LYS A 431 15.50 -14.43 7.57
C LYS A 431 15.24 -15.79 6.93
N ALA A 432 14.01 -16.27 7.00
CA ALA A 432 13.61 -17.50 6.36
C ALA A 432 13.75 -17.44 4.82
N LEU A 433 13.48 -16.29 4.20
CA LEU A 433 13.67 -16.05 2.76
C LEU A 433 15.14 -16.05 2.37
N ASN A 434 15.97 -15.32 3.12
CA ASN A 434 17.39 -15.25 2.88
C ASN A 434 18.03 -16.63 3.08
N GLU A 435 17.62 -17.39 4.10
CA GLU A 435 18.06 -18.78 4.28
C GLU A 435 17.57 -19.68 3.15
N ALA A 436 16.32 -19.57 2.70
CA ALA A 436 15.79 -20.39 1.60
C ALA A 436 16.55 -20.14 0.30
N TYR A 437 16.77 -18.86 0.01
CA TYR A 437 17.51 -18.43 -1.17
C TYR A 437 18.99 -18.81 -1.05
N ALA A 438 19.63 -18.54 0.09
CA ALA A 438 20.99 -18.97 0.36
C ALA A 438 21.13 -20.47 0.18
N ILE A 439 20.24 -21.32 0.70
CA ILE A 439 20.28 -22.79 0.49
C ILE A 439 20.09 -23.17 -0.98
N SER A 440 19.22 -22.45 -1.70
CA SER A 440 19.03 -22.66 -3.14
C SER A 440 20.27 -22.27 -3.96
N VAL A 441 21.15 -21.47 -3.36
CA VAL A 441 22.27 -20.81 -4.02
C VAL A 441 23.59 -21.16 -3.31
N SER A 442 23.61 -21.98 -2.26
CA SER A 442 24.76 -22.21 -1.37
C SER A 442 25.85 -23.10 -1.97
N GLY A 443 25.77 -23.36 -3.28
CA GLY A 443 26.93 -23.71 -4.10
C GLY A 443 27.70 -22.49 -4.60
N PHE A 444 27.30 -21.26 -4.24
CA PHE A 444 28.12 -20.06 -4.38
C PHE A 444 29.17 -20.11 -3.28
N ASP A 445 30.41 -20.38 -3.66
CA ASP A 445 31.54 -20.23 -2.75
C ASP A 445 31.50 -18.84 -2.11
N SER A 446 31.56 -18.79 -0.78
CA SER A 446 31.62 -17.54 0.00
C SER A 446 32.82 -16.65 -0.36
N GLU A 447 33.75 -17.17 -1.17
CA GLU A 447 34.91 -16.45 -1.70
C GLU A 447 34.55 -15.38 -2.75
N VAL A 448 33.33 -15.40 -3.32
CA VAL A 448 32.90 -14.36 -4.28
C VAL A 448 32.77 -12.96 -3.64
N SER A 449 32.75 -12.87 -2.31
CA SER A 449 32.70 -11.59 -1.60
C SER A 449 33.98 -10.74 -1.70
N ASN A 450 35.07 -11.30 -2.26
CA ASN A 450 36.34 -10.60 -2.53
C ASN A 450 36.72 -10.62 -4.03
N CYS A 451 35.76 -10.83 -4.94
CA CYS A 451 36.06 -10.87 -6.36
C CYS A 451 36.54 -9.50 -6.88
N ASP A 452 37.85 -9.40 -7.16
CA ASP A 452 38.43 -8.39 -8.04
C ASP A 452 37.67 -8.32 -9.38
N ASP A 453 37.78 -7.18 -10.08
CA ASP A 453 37.15 -6.86 -11.39
C ASP A 453 37.40 -7.91 -12.51
N SER A 454 38.20 -8.94 -12.25
CA SER A 454 38.51 -10.06 -13.12
C SER A 454 37.51 -11.22 -13.06
N VAL A 455 36.27 -11.05 -12.58
CA VAL A 455 35.25 -12.11 -12.68
C VAL A 455 34.97 -12.37 -14.15
N CYS A 456 35.61 -13.40 -14.69
CA CYS A 456 35.27 -13.98 -15.98
C CYS A 456 33.85 -14.53 -15.88
N ILE A 457 32.88 -13.76 -16.38
CA ILE A 457 31.57 -14.32 -16.72
C ILE A 457 31.80 -15.19 -17.97
N GLU A 458 32.18 -16.44 -17.75
CA GLU A 458 32.42 -17.41 -18.85
C GLU A 458 31.12 -17.81 -19.57
N ASN A 459 29.96 -17.53 -18.97
CA ASN A 459 28.64 -17.86 -19.52
C ASN A 459 27.84 -16.62 -19.88
N ASN A 460 27.25 -16.59 -21.07
CA ASN A 460 26.54 -15.39 -21.53
C ASN A 460 25.25 -15.09 -20.74
N ASN A 461 24.63 -16.01 -20.01
CA ASN A 461 23.32 -15.78 -19.40
C ASN A 461 23.39 -15.24 -17.96
N VAL A 462 22.89 -14.03 -17.76
CA VAL A 462 22.84 -13.35 -16.46
C VAL A 462 21.40 -13.00 -16.10
N VAL A 463 20.94 -13.41 -14.92
CA VAL A 463 19.67 -13.01 -14.33
C VAL A 463 19.91 -11.81 -13.43
N LEU A 464 19.27 -10.68 -13.77
CA LEU A 464 19.25 -9.48 -12.92
C LEU A 464 17.90 -9.35 -12.25
N PHE A 465 17.95 -9.29 -10.92
CA PHE A 465 16.79 -8.95 -10.15
C PHE A 465 16.72 -7.45 -9.87
N ALA A 466 15.51 -6.89 -9.97
CA ALA A 466 15.17 -5.57 -9.45
C ALA A 466 14.11 -5.79 -8.34
N LEU A 467 14.58 -5.99 -7.10
CA LEU A 467 13.86 -6.78 -6.08
C LEU A 467 12.86 -6.02 -5.20
N ASN A 468 12.79 -4.68 -5.21
CA ASN A 468 11.80 -3.97 -4.39
C ASN A 468 10.33 -4.15 -4.87
N GLN A 469 10.12 -5.06 -5.81
CA GLN A 469 8.82 -5.32 -6.39
C GLN A 469 7.80 -5.93 -5.44
N CYS A 470 8.29 -6.62 -4.42
CA CYS A 470 7.56 -7.08 -3.25
C CYS A 470 8.51 -8.02 -2.50
N ARG A 471 8.31 -8.19 -1.18
CA ARG A 471 8.97 -9.23 -0.37
C ARG A 471 8.68 -10.67 -0.86
N ILE A 472 8.03 -10.82 -2.01
CA ILE A 472 7.51 -12.04 -2.59
C ILE A 472 8.42 -12.59 -3.71
N THR A 473 9.11 -11.72 -4.48
CA THR A 473 9.88 -12.14 -5.66
C THR A 473 11.02 -13.10 -5.33
N ALA A 474 11.88 -12.75 -4.37
CA ALA A 474 12.95 -13.66 -3.91
C ALA A 474 12.41 -15.02 -3.39
N PRO A 475 11.37 -15.06 -2.53
CA PRO A 475 10.69 -16.30 -2.15
C PRO A 475 10.21 -17.15 -3.33
N MET A 476 9.58 -16.52 -4.33
CA MET A 476 9.10 -17.19 -5.54
C MET A 476 10.26 -17.72 -6.37
N MET A 477 11.37 -16.97 -6.41
CA MET A 477 12.55 -17.32 -7.18
C MET A 477 13.46 -18.33 -6.52
N SER A 478 13.40 -18.57 -5.20
CA SER A 478 14.35 -19.49 -4.54
C SER A 478 14.37 -20.88 -5.19
N GLY A 479 13.19 -21.45 -5.48
CA GLY A 479 13.09 -22.74 -6.17
C GLY A 479 13.60 -22.74 -7.61
N ILE A 480 13.30 -21.67 -8.37
CA ILE A 480 13.73 -21.51 -9.77
C ILE A 480 15.23 -21.26 -9.86
N SER A 481 15.78 -20.51 -8.91
CA SER A 481 17.18 -20.06 -8.92
C SER A 481 18.15 -21.23 -8.86
N LYS A 482 17.83 -22.31 -8.13
CA LYS A 482 18.66 -23.53 -8.12
C LYS A 482 18.76 -24.18 -9.50
N ILE A 483 17.63 -24.33 -10.20
CA ILE A 483 17.57 -24.97 -11.53
C ILE A 483 18.38 -24.18 -12.55
N LEU A 484 18.19 -22.86 -12.54
CA LEU A 484 18.92 -21.93 -13.38
C LEU A 484 20.41 -21.92 -13.02
N TYR A 485 20.77 -21.92 -11.74
CA TYR A 485 22.17 -21.99 -11.30
C TYR A 485 22.86 -23.27 -11.77
N ASP A 486 22.20 -24.42 -11.61
CA ASP A 486 22.68 -25.71 -12.10
C ASP A 486 22.83 -25.75 -13.63
N SER A 487 22.14 -24.85 -14.32
CA SER A 487 22.21 -24.64 -15.76
C SER A 487 23.08 -23.44 -16.13
N ASN A 488 24.03 -23.09 -15.26
CA ASN A 488 25.08 -22.10 -15.49
C ASN A 488 24.64 -20.62 -15.56
N TYR A 489 23.43 -20.28 -15.12
CA TYR A 489 22.99 -18.88 -15.01
C TYR A 489 23.65 -18.20 -13.81
N LYS A 490 24.04 -16.93 -13.98
CA LYS A 490 24.56 -16.09 -12.89
C LYS A 490 23.48 -15.13 -12.40
N PHE A 491 23.50 -14.81 -11.10
CA PHE A 491 22.47 -13.97 -10.46
C PHE A 491 23.10 -12.74 -9.85
N PHE A 492 22.55 -11.57 -10.16
CA PHE A 492 22.92 -10.33 -9.50
C PHE A 492 21.69 -9.49 -9.14
N ASN A 493 21.87 -8.60 -8.17
CA ASN A 493 20.87 -7.60 -7.82
C ASN A 493 21.25 -6.26 -8.47
N LEU A 494 20.33 -5.71 -9.27
CA LEU A 494 20.47 -4.37 -9.83
C LEU A 494 20.22 -3.28 -8.78
N GLU A 495 19.68 -3.64 -7.62
CA GLU A 495 19.31 -2.73 -6.54
C GLU A 495 20.22 -2.89 -5.30
N GLU A 496 20.62 -1.78 -4.69
CA GLU A 496 21.24 -1.74 -3.37
C GLU A 496 20.20 -1.92 -2.27
N HIS A 497 19.70 -3.14 -2.13
CA HIS A 497 18.73 -3.44 -1.09
C HIS A 497 19.41 -4.01 0.17
N TYR A 498 19.24 -3.34 1.31
CA TYR A 498 19.68 -3.80 2.64
C TYR A 498 19.20 -5.20 3.08
N GLN A 499 18.18 -5.79 2.44
CA GLN A 499 17.49 -6.98 2.94
C GLN A 499 17.87 -8.27 2.21
N ILE A 500 18.37 -8.18 0.96
CA ILE A 500 18.74 -9.34 0.11
C ILE A 500 20.21 -9.26 -0.36
N SER A 501 20.89 -8.12 -0.18
CA SER A 501 22.27 -7.91 -0.63
C SER A 501 23.32 -8.86 -0.02
N HIS A 502 22.96 -9.64 1.01
CA HIS A 502 23.85 -10.64 1.59
C HIS A 502 23.80 -12.00 0.90
N THR A 503 22.77 -12.27 0.09
CA THR A 503 22.56 -13.59 -0.55
C THR A 503 22.66 -13.54 -2.07
N VAL A 504 22.30 -12.41 -2.69
CA VAL A 504 22.53 -12.16 -4.12
C VAL A 504 23.61 -11.08 -4.23
N PRO A 505 24.71 -11.33 -4.95
CA PRO A 505 25.75 -10.31 -5.14
C PRO A 505 25.17 -9.11 -5.89
N LYS A 506 25.66 -7.91 -5.54
CA LYS A 506 25.32 -6.70 -6.28
C LYS A 506 25.87 -6.81 -7.69
N TRP A 507 25.16 -6.24 -8.66
CA TRP A 507 25.68 -6.07 -10.00
C TRP A 507 26.95 -5.20 -9.96
N PRO A 508 28.13 -5.74 -10.32
CA PRO A 508 29.39 -5.03 -10.08
C PRO A 508 29.84 -4.18 -11.28
N PHE A 509 29.25 -4.39 -12.46
CA PHE A 509 29.81 -3.85 -13.71
C PHE A 509 29.28 -2.48 -14.11
N SER A 510 28.20 -2.01 -13.48
CA SER A 510 27.64 -0.69 -13.76
C SER A 510 26.84 -0.17 -12.57
N VAL A 511 26.27 1.02 -12.74
CA VAL A 511 25.42 1.67 -11.74
C VAL A 511 24.29 0.74 -11.27
N THR A 512 24.01 0.78 -9.98
CA THR A 512 22.89 0.08 -9.34
C THR A 512 21.84 1.10 -8.89
N LEU A 513 20.63 0.63 -8.60
CA LEU A 513 19.51 1.45 -8.15
C LEU A 513 19.48 1.50 -6.61
N SER A 514 19.12 2.64 -6.01
CA SER A 514 18.79 2.66 -4.58
C SER A 514 17.53 1.85 -4.32
N SER A 515 17.31 1.47 -3.05
CA SER A 515 16.19 0.60 -2.71
C SER A 515 14.81 1.16 -3.05
N ASP A 516 14.67 2.48 -3.11
CA ASP A 516 13.43 3.18 -3.47
C ASP A 516 13.37 3.62 -4.96
N PHE A 517 14.38 3.25 -5.76
CA PHE A 517 14.58 3.69 -7.14
C PHE A 517 14.74 5.20 -7.33
N MET A 518 14.93 5.98 -6.25
CA MET A 518 15.05 7.43 -6.33
C MET A 518 16.46 7.90 -6.74
N SER A 519 17.45 7.02 -6.72
CA SER A 519 18.82 7.33 -7.13
C SER A 519 19.51 6.16 -7.82
N CYS A 520 20.55 6.46 -8.60
CA CYS A 520 21.52 5.49 -9.09
C CYS A 520 22.78 5.61 -8.24
N VAL A 521 23.20 4.52 -7.61
CA VAL A 521 24.35 4.52 -6.71
C VAL A 521 25.62 4.78 -7.49
N GLY A 522 26.42 5.71 -6.97
CA GLY A 522 27.63 6.20 -7.65
C GLY A 522 27.37 7.27 -8.71
N VAL A 523 26.13 7.68 -8.95
CA VAL A 523 25.78 8.77 -9.87
C VAL A 523 25.35 10.00 -9.08
N PRO A 524 26.14 11.09 -9.10
CA PRO A 524 25.69 12.37 -8.54
C PRO A 524 24.48 12.84 -9.35
N SER A 525 23.33 12.97 -8.71
CA SER A 525 22.15 13.60 -9.32
C SER A 525 21.37 14.33 -8.25
N GLU A 526 20.83 15.50 -8.59
CA GLU A 526 19.87 16.12 -7.69
C GLU A 526 18.61 15.24 -7.61
N PRO A 527 17.94 15.13 -6.43
CA PRO A 527 16.79 14.24 -6.26
C PRO A 527 15.63 14.47 -7.22
N LYS A 528 15.56 15.65 -7.85
CA LYS A 528 14.48 16.05 -8.76
C LYS A 528 14.87 16.06 -10.24
N GLU A 529 16.14 16.01 -10.57
CA GLU A 529 16.58 16.07 -11.97
C GLU A 529 16.39 14.73 -12.66
N LEU A 530 15.94 14.71 -13.91
CA LEU A 530 15.90 13.49 -14.72
C LEU A 530 17.30 13.24 -15.32
N LEU A 531 17.81 12.01 -15.19
CA LEU A 531 19.10 11.59 -15.73
C LEU A 531 19.02 11.42 -17.24
N ASN A 532 17.88 10.97 -17.78
CA ASN A 532 17.68 10.92 -19.22
C ASN A 532 17.08 12.22 -19.70
N LYS A 533 17.77 12.87 -20.64
CA LYS A 533 17.23 13.98 -21.41
C LYS A 533 16.30 13.44 -22.50
N GLY A 534 15.30 14.21 -22.90
CA GLY A 534 14.46 13.90 -24.06
C GLY A 534 13.16 13.13 -23.76
N TRP A 535 12.67 13.17 -22.53
CA TRP A 535 11.31 12.74 -22.23
C TRP A 535 10.30 13.57 -23.03
N LEU A 536 9.44 12.89 -23.81
CA LEU A 536 8.26 13.47 -24.41
C LEU A 536 7.05 13.14 -23.53
N VAL A 537 6.48 14.16 -22.91
CA VAL A 537 5.35 14.05 -21.98
C VAL A 537 4.13 14.74 -22.58
N ASP A 538 3.15 13.95 -23.00
CA ASP A 538 1.84 14.41 -23.45
C ASP A 538 0.79 13.41 -22.98
N LEU A 539 0.37 13.58 -21.72
CA LEU A 539 -0.44 12.61 -20.99
C LEU A 539 -1.88 12.56 -21.52
N GLU A 540 -2.39 13.65 -22.07
CA GLU A 540 -3.73 13.72 -22.68
C GLU A 540 -3.81 12.82 -23.93
N ASN A 541 -2.72 12.73 -24.69
CA ASN A 541 -2.61 11.84 -25.85
C ASN A 541 -1.98 10.47 -25.51
N SER A 542 -1.89 10.10 -24.22
CA SER A 542 -1.31 8.83 -23.77
C SER A 542 0.17 8.64 -24.17
N ILE A 543 0.95 9.72 -24.15
CA ILE A 543 2.37 9.74 -24.51
C ILE A 543 3.23 10.03 -23.28
N LEU A 544 4.08 9.07 -22.94
CA LEU A 544 5.18 9.23 -22.00
C LEU A 544 6.39 8.49 -22.58
N LYS A 545 7.10 9.12 -23.50
CA LYS A 545 8.11 8.47 -24.34
C LYS A 545 9.53 8.87 -24.00
N LEU A 546 10.44 7.90 -24.09
CA LEU A 546 11.88 8.12 -24.09
C LEU A 546 12.51 7.18 -25.13
N ASP A 547 13.40 7.70 -25.98
CA ASP A 547 14.06 6.96 -27.06
C ASP A 547 13.08 6.17 -27.96
N GLY A 548 11.91 6.75 -28.23
CA GLY A 548 10.85 6.15 -29.06
C GLY A 548 9.98 5.11 -28.33
N ILE A 549 10.31 4.73 -27.10
CA ILE A 549 9.58 3.74 -26.30
C ILE A 549 8.53 4.45 -25.43
N ASN A 550 7.26 4.03 -25.49
CA ASN A 550 6.18 4.62 -24.70
C ASN A 550 5.97 3.87 -23.37
N TYR A 551 6.06 4.58 -22.26
CA TYR A 551 5.90 4.08 -20.89
C TYR A 551 4.56 4.49 -20.25
N TYR A 552 3.68 5.17 -21.00
CA TYR A 552 2.44 5.75 -20.48
C TYR A 552 1.54 4.74 -19.78
N GLN A 553 1.29 3.57 -20.38
CA GLN A 553 0.33 2.60 -19.83
C GLN A 553 0.66 2.22 -18.38
N GLY A 554 1.92 1.86 -18.12
CA GLY A 554 2.33 1.47 -16.77
C GLY A 554 2.28 2.62 -15.76
N MET A 555 2.48 3.86 -16.23
CA MET A 555 2.33 5.07 -15.41
C MET A 555 0.86 5.32 -15.08
N TYR A 556 0.00 5.32 -16.10
CA TYR A 556 -1.44 5.49 -15.96
C TYR A 556 -2.04 4.45 -15.01
N GLU A 557 -1.75 3.16 -15.21
CA GLU A 557 -2.25 2.08 -14.33
C GLU A 557 -1.78 2.26 -12.88
N ARG A 558 -0.56 2.75 -12.66
CA ARG A 558 -0.05 2.98 -11.31
C ARG A 558 -0.75 4.15 -10.63
N VAL A 559 -0.89 5.27 -11.34
CA VAL A 559 -1.52 6.48 -10.81
C VAL A 559 -3.01 6.26 -10.58
N SER A 560 -3.71 5.66 -11.55
CA SER A 560 -5.14 5.32 -11.43
C SER A 560 -5.40 4.39 -10.26
N ARG A 561 -4.56 3.36 -10.05
CA ARG A 561 -4.68 2.44 -8.90
C ARG A 561 -4.48 3.12 -7.55
N VAL A 562 -3.53 4.06 -7.45
CA VAL A 562 -3.24 4.76 -6.18
C VAL A 562 -4.29 5.81 -5.87
N LEU A 563 -4.73 6.56 -6.89
CA LEU A 563 -5.82 7.53 -6.77
C LEU A 563 -7.20 6.88 -6.73
N LYS A 564 -7.31 5.60 -7.09
CA LYS A 564 -8.58 4.85 -7.15
C LYS A 564 -9.60 5.48 -8.11
N VAL A 565 -9.10 6.07 -9.19
CA VAL A 565 -9.88 6.71 -10.26
C VAL A 565 -9.71 5.94 -11.55
N PHE A 566 -10.64 6.09 -12.50
CA PHE A 566 -10.44 5.61 -13.85
C PHE A 566 -9.71 6.68 -14.67
N ASN A 567 -10.32 7.85 -14.82
CA ASN A 567 -9.73 8.94 -15.58
C ASN A 567 -8.73 9.67 -14.68
N VAL A 568 -7.44 9.48 -14.91
CA VAL A 568 -6.42 10.19 -14.12
C VAL A 568 -6.48 11.68 -14.45
N PRO A 569 -6.85 12.56 -13.51
CA PRO A 569 -6.94 13.99 -13.78
C PRO A 569 -5.54 14.61 -13.66
N TRP A 570 -4.74 14.48 -14.73
CA TRP A 570 -3.33 14.87 -14.75
C TRP A 570 -3.07 16.34 -14.38
N HIS A 571 -4.07 17.21 -14.49
CA HIS A 571 -3.97 18.61 -14.07
C HIS A 571 -3.92 18.80 -12.55
N LEU A 572 -4.47 17.86 -11.75
CA LEU A 572 -4.53 17.98 -10.30
C LEU A 572 -3.15 17.87 -9.64
N PRO A 573 -2.88 18.66 -8.57
CA PRO A 573 -1.60 18.62 -7.85
C PRO A 573 -1.22 17.23 -7.33
N VAL A 574 -2.20 16.45 -6.87
CA VAL A 574 -1.98 15.09 -6.36
C VAL A 574 -1.51 14.13 -7.46
N ALA A 575 -2.12 14.20 -8.65
CA ALA A 575 -1.73 13.38 -9.79
C ALA A 575 -0.33 13.76 -10.28
N LYS A 576 -0.01 15.06 -10.36
CA LYS A 576 1.32 15.56 -10.69
C LYS A 576 2.39 15.12 -9.70
N THR A 577 2.08 15.12 -8.40
CA THR A 577 3.01 14.65 -7.36
C THR A 577 3.39 13.19 -7.59
N TYR A 578 2.39 12.34 -7.82
CA TYR A 578 2.59 10.92 -8.10
C TYR A 578 3.31 10.67 -9.42
N LEU A 579 2.91 11.38 -10.49
CA LEU A 579 3.58 11.35 -11.79
C LEU A 579 5.06 11.66 -11.65
N ASN A 580 5.42 12.77 -11.00
CA ASN A 580 6.81 13.20 -10.86
C ASN A 580 7.63 12.17 -10.08
N MET A 581 7.09 11.67 -8.97
CA MET A 581 7.75 10.64 -8.17
C MET A 581 8.06 9.38 -8.99
N TRP A 582 7.08 8.85 -9.73
CA TRP A 582 7.31 7.64 -10.52
C TRP A 582 8.07 7.90 -11.82
N LEU A 583 7.98 9.10 -12.40
CA LEU A 583 8.77 9.48 -13.57
C LEU A 583 10.26 9.46 -13.21
N ILE A 584 10.63 10.00 -12.05
CA ILE A 584 12.00 9.90 -11.54
C ILE A 584 12.42 8.43 -11.40
N GLN A 585 11.60 7.58 -10.79
CA GLN A 585 11.93 6.16 -10.62
C GLN A 585 12.12 5.43 -11.97
N ILE A 586 11.21 5.64 -12.92
CA ILE A 586 11.31 5.05 -14.26
C ILE A 586 12.57 5.56 -14.98
N ASP A 587 12.83 6.86 -14.89
CA ASP A 587 14.02 7.49 -15.47
C ASP A 587 15.31 6.86 -14.93
N ARG A 588 15.42 6.68 -13.62
CA ARG A 588 16.56 5.99 -12.99
C ARG A 588 16.66 4.54 -13.42
N VAL A 589 15.54 3.81 -13.47
CA VAL A 589 15.52 2.43 -13.97
C VAL A 589 16.01 2.36 -15.41
N ILE A 590 15.52 3.22 -16.31
CA ILE A 590 15.95 3.23 -17.71
C ILE A 590 17.43 3.60 -17.82
N TYR A 591 17.90 4.57 -17.03
CA TYR A 591 19.32 4.94 -16.99
C TYR A 591 20.19 3.74 -16.60
N ALA A 592 19.86 3.06 -15.50
CA ALA A 592 20.59 1.87 -15.06
C ALA A 592 20.56 0.76 -16.12
N LEU A 593 19.43 0.53 -16.77
CA LEU A 593 19.30 -0.45 -17.86
C LEU A 593 20.14 -0.09 -19.09
N LYS A 594 20.29 1.19 -19.44
CA LYS A 594 21.19 1.64 -20.50
C LYS A 594 22.65 1.33 -20.16
N GLU A 595 23.07 1.54 -18.93
CA GLU A 595 24.44 1.19 -18.49
C GLU A 595 24.65 -0.33 -18.49
N VAL A 596 23.68 -1.10 -17.97
CA VAL A 596 23.69 -2.57 -18.06
C VAL A 596 23.77 -3.04 -19.52
N ARG A 597 23.07 -2.37 -20.43
CA ARG A 597 23.08 -2.70 -21.87
C ARG A 597 24.47 -2.53 -22.47
N LYS A 598 25.19 -1.46 -22.13
CA LYS A 598 26.57 -1.26 -22.60
C LYS A 598 27.47 -2.42 -22.19
N VAL A 599 27.39 -2.82 -20.92
CA VAL A 599 28.13 -3.97 -20.39
C VAL A 599 27.70 -5.27 -21.09
N ALA A 600 26.41 -5.47 -21.31
CA ALA A 600 25.89 -6.65 -21.98
C ALA A 600 26.41 -6.77 -23.41
N ILE A 601 26.50 -5.68 -24.16
CA ILE A 601 27.09 -5.66 -25.51
C ILE A 601 28.59 -5.94 -25.45
N GLU A 602 29.33 -5.22 -24.60
CA GLU A 602 30.79 -5.33 -24.47
C GLU A 602 31.21 -6.75 -24.09
N LYS A 603 30.54 -7.32 -23.09
CA LYS A 603 30.83 -8.66 -22.55
C LYS A 603 30.01 -9.77 -23.20
N LYS A 604 29.23 -9.47 -24.24
CA LYS A 604 28.35 -10.42 -24.96
C LYS A 604 27.40 -11.20 -24.05
N LEU A 605 26.86 -10.53 -23.03
CA LEU A 605 25.93 -11.10 -22.08
C LEU A 605 24.50 -11.00 -22.59
N LYS A 606 23.71 -12.02 -22.28
CA LYS A 606 22.25 -12.05 -22.33
C LYS A 606 21.72 -11.78 -20.93
N ILE A 607 21.04 -10.65 -20.76
CA ILE A 607 20.48 -10.21 -19.50
C ILE A 607 19.02 -10.62 -19.39
N ILE A 608 18.63 -11.27 -18.30
CA ILE A 608 17.24 -11.66 -18.02
C ILE A 608 16.75 -10.86 -16.82
N LEU A 609 15.80 -9.98 -17.08
CA LEU A 609 15.12 -9.20 -16.06
C LEU A 609 13.95 -10.00 -15.52
N VAL A 610 13.83 -10.14 -14.20
CA VAL A 610 12.74 -10.88 -13.57
C VAL A 610 11.89 -9.95 -12.72
N SER A 611 10.57 -9.97 -12.91
CA SER A 611 9.70 -9.04 -12.21
C SER A 611 8.25 -9.55 -11.96
N THR A 612 7.57 -9.12 -10.89
CA THR A 612 6.13 -9.37 -10.58
C THR A 612 5.27 -8.11 -10.72
N GLN A 613 4.04 -8.15 -11.25
CA GLN A 613 3.29 -6.90 -11.51
C GLN A 613 3.94 -6.02 -12.60
N ALA A 614 4.47 -6.64 -13.64
CA ALA A 614 5.11 -5.96 -14.78
C ALA A 614 4.17 -5.04 -15.60
N HIS A 615 2.95 -4.78 -15.13
CA HIS A 615 1.99 -3.82 -15.69
C HIS A 615 2.02 -2.46 -14.97
N PHE A 616 2.63 -2.35 -13.78
CA PHE A 616 2.79 -1.07 -13.06
C PHE A 616 4.24 -0.56 -13.12
N VAL A 617 4.41 0.75 -13.17
CA VAL A 617 5.73 1.38 -12.95
C VAL A 617 6.17 1.25 -11.48
N PRO A 618 7.49 1.15 -11.21
CA PRO A 618 8.59 1.26 -12.19
C PRO A 618 8.85 -0.01 -13.01
N TRP A 619 8.25 -1.15 -12.68
CA TRP A 619 8.65 -2.43 -13.26
C TRP A 619 8.13 -2.70 -14.67
N PHE A 620 7.05 -2.04 -15.06
CA PHE A 620 6.64 -1.93 -16.45
C PHE A 620 7.78 -1.42 -17.33
N ALA A 621 8.67 -0.56 -16.80
CA ALA A 621 9.84 -0.09 -17.53
C ALA A 621 10.84 -1.23 -17.82
N LEU A 622 11.05 -2.16 -16.89
CA LEU A 622 11.92 -3.34 -17.10
C LEU A 622 11.40 -4.19 -18.27
N LYS A 623 10.10 -4.54 -18.23
CA LYS A 623 9.43 -5.29 -19.29
C LYS A 623 9.54 -4.57 -20.64
N THR A 624 9.12 -3.32 -20.68
CA THR A 624 9.04 -2.54 -21.91
C THR A 624 10.42 -2.29 -22.51
N PHE A 625 11.42 -2.02 -21.68
CA PHE A 625 12.81 -1.85 -22.12
C PHE A 625 13.36 -3.16 -22.71
N ALA A 626 13.15 -4.30 -22.05
CA ALA A 626 13.63 -5.59 -22.54
C ALA A 626 12.95 -6.05 -23.84
N VAL A 627 11.66 -5.75 -24.02
CA VAL A 627 10.94 -6.04 -25.29
C VAL A 627 11.53 -5.24 -26.45
N ASN A 628 11.92 -3.98 -26.22
CA ASN A 628 12.50 -3.11 -27.25
C ASN A 628 14.02 -3.32 -27.45
N HIS A 629 14.68 -4.11 -26.60
CA HIS A 629 16.10 -4.43 -26.67
C HIS A 629 16.33 -5.95 -26.56
N SER A 630 15.54 -6.72 -27.32
CA SER A 630 15.44 -8.18 -27.20
C SER A 630 16.71 -8.95 -27.60
N ASN A 631 17.68 -8.30 -28.23
CA ASN A 631 19.00 -8.89 -28.49
C ASN A 631 19.77 -9.09 -27.18
N GLU A 632 19.88 -8.03 -26.38
CA GLU A 632 20.65 -8.04 -25.13
C GLU A 632 19.81 -8.48 -23.93
N PHE A 633 18.49 -8.24 -23.95
CA PHE A 633 17.60 -8.47 -22.82
C PHE A 633 16.53 -9.51 -23.11
N SER A 634 16.08 -10.17 -22.04
CA SER A 634 14.83 -10.92 -21.94
C SER A 634 14.12 -10.46 -20.66
N HIS A 635 12.79 -10.54 -20.61
CA HIS A 635 12.03 -10.24 -19.40
C HIS A 635 11.08 -11.38 -19.04
N VAL A 636 11.19 -11.89 -17.83
CA VAL A 636 10.29 -12.90 -17.27
C VAL A 636 9.37 -12.27 -16.24
N THR A 637 8.05 -12.22 -16.54
CA THR A 637 7.05 -11.87 -15.53
C THR A 637 6.75 -13.08 -14.66
N LEU A 638 6.72 -12.88 -13.35
CA LEU A 638 6.17 -13.81 -12.38
C LEU A 638 4.79 -13.33 -11.89
N SER A 639 3.87 -14.27 -11.69
CA SER A 639 2.58 -14.05 -11.02
C SER A 639 2.16 -15.31 -10.28
N SER A 640 1.09 -15.29 -9.49
CA SER A 640 0.36 -16.54 -9.22
C SER A 640 -0.72 -16.73 -10.26
N SER A 641 -1.15 -17.97 -10.37
CA SER A 641 -2.30 -18.29 -11.20
C SER A 641 -3.59 -17.77 -10.58
N TYR A 642 -4.67 -17.89 -11.34
CA TYR A 642 -6.03 -17.66 -10.90
C TYR A 642 -6.56 -18.73 -9.91
N GLU A 643 -5.73 -19.29 -9.03
CA GLU A 643 -6.17 -20.07 -7.86
C GLU A 643 -7.19 -19.30 -7.01
N ASN A 644 -7.10 -17.97 -7.05
CA ASN A 644 -8.02 -17.02 -6.41
C ASN A 644 -9.47 -17.12 -6.88
N TRP A 645 -9.74 -17.72 -8.03
CA TRP A 645 -11.10 -17.95 -8.52
C TRP A 645 -11.96 -18.69 -7.47
N LYS A 646 -11.34 -19.58 -6.67
CA LYS A 646 -11.97 -20.28 -5.53
C LYS A 646 -11.88 -19.54 -4.19
N SER A 647 -10.86 -18.69 -3.97
CA SER A 647 -10.53 -18.14 -2.64
C SER A 647 -10.83 -16.66 -2.41
N ASN A 648 -11.34 -15.92 -3.39
CA ASN A 648 -11.82 -14.53 -3.21
C ASN A 648 -12.94 -14.38 -2.15
N VAL A 649 -13.45 -15.50 -1.63
CA VAL A 649 -14.47 -15.56 -0.56
C VAL A 649 -13.86 -15.89 0.81
N GLY A 650 -12.59 -16.31 0.89
CA GLY A 650 -12.02 -16.85 2.14
C GLY A 650 -10.60 -16.44 2.50
N GLY A 651 -9.97 -15.49 1.78
CA GLY A 651 -8.65 -14.95 2.14
C GLY A 651 -7.53 -16.01 2.17
N ARG A 652 -7.71 -17.14 1.48
CA ARG A 652 -6.73 -18.23 1.54
C ARG A 652 -5.41 -17.80 0.89
N PRO A 653 -4.27 -18.22 1.45
CA PRO A 653 -2.99 -18.02 0.80
C PRO A 653 -2.95 -18.70 -0.57
N LEU A 654 -2.39 -18.00 -1.54
CA LEU A 654 -2.09 -18.53 -2.87
C LEU A 654 -0.81 -19.34 -2.83
N SER A 655 -0.78 -20.49 -3.51
CA SER A 655 0.33 -21.45 -3.47
C SER A 655 0.88 -21.79 -4.85
N THR A 656 0.57 -20.98 -5.85
CA THR A 656 1.02 -21.15 -7.23
C THR A 656 1.96 -20.06 -7.68
N LEU A 657 2.87 -20.46 -8.56
CA LEU A 657 3.77 -19.59 -9.29
C LEU A 657 3.60 -19.85 -10.77
N THR A 658 3.38 -18.80 -11.53
CA THR A 658 3.30 -18.76 -12.99
C THR A 658 4.39 -17.83 -13.49
N PHE A 659 4.98 -18.14 -14.62
CA PHE A 659 6.05 -17.35 -15.21
C PHE A 659 5.90 -17.32 -16.73
N MET A 660 6.35 -16.24 -17.36
CA MET A 660 6.29 -16.07 -18.82
C MET A 660 7.36 -15.09 -19.28
N ASN A 661 8.08 -15.44 -20.34
CA ASN A 661 9.04 -14.56 -20.99
C ASN A 661 8.31 -13.59 -21.94
N ASN A 662 8.09 -12.36 -21.49
CA ASN A 662 7.39 -11.34 -22.26
C ASN A 662 8.17 -10.84 -23.47
N SER A 663 9.49 -11.00 -23.49
CA SER A 663 10.33 -10.60 -24.63
C SER A 663 10.23 -11.59 -25.79
N GLN A 664 9.90 -12.85 -25.51
CA GLN A 664 9.72 -13.88 -26.53
C GLN A 664 8.25 -14.14 -26.85
N GLN A 665 7.37 -13.97 -25.86
CA GLN A 665 5.95 -14.24 -25.97
C GLN A 665 5.14 -13.04 -25.49
N ALA A 666 4.49 -12.36 -26.43
CA ALA A 666 3.68 -11.18 -26.14
C ALA A 666 2.31 -11.50 -25.48
N TYR A 667 1.84 -12.75 -25.60
CA TYR A 667 0.49 -13.17 -25.23
C TYR A 667 0.48 -14.43 -24.37
N PRO A 668 -0.31 -14.50 -23.28
CA PRO A 668 -1.27 -13.50 -22.80
C PRO A 668 -0.62 -12.25 -22.18
N SER A 669 -1.41 -11.28 -21.73
CA SER A 669 -0.90 -10.04 -21.11
C SER A 669 -0.13 -10.29 -19.80
N ILE A 670 -0.53 -11.32 -19.04
CA ILE A 670 0.10 -11.79 -17.80
C ILE A 670 0.12 -13.32 -17.73
N PRO A 671 1.14 -13.93 -17.08
CA PRO A 671 1.29 -15.39 -17.02
C PRO A 671 0.14 -16.11 -16.29
N ALA A 672 -0.67 -15.39 -15.52
CA ALA A 672 -1.79 -15.97 -14.77
C ALA A 672 -2.90 -16.57 -15.65
N PHE A 673 -2.94 -16.23 -16.94
CA PHE A 673 -3.90 -16.76 -17.91
C PHE A 673 -3.45 -18.08 -18.56
N GLY A 674 -2.16 -18.45 -18.43
CA GLY A 674 -1.58 -19.56 -19.19
C GLY A 674 -1.48 -19.26 -20.70
N SER A 675 -0.58 -19.95 -21.40
CA SER A 675 -0.43 -19.74 -22.84
C SER A 675 -1.53 -20.46 -23.63
N TYR A 676 -1.81 -19.97 -24.85
CA TYR A 676 -2.73 -20.63 -25.78
C TYR A 676 -2.33 -22.08 -26.04
N SER A 677 -1.04 -22.34 -26.34
CA SER A 677 -0.53 -23.69 -26.60
C SER A 677 -0.66 -24.60 -25.38
N SER A 678 -0.32 -24.10 -24.19
CA SER A 678 -0.47 -24.87 -22.95
C SER A 678 -1.94 -25.22 -22.66
N PHE A 679 -2.88 -24.32 -22.97
CA PHE A 679 -4.31 -24.62 -22.85
C PHE A 679 -4.75 -25.67 -23.87
N GLU A 680 -4.42 -25.49 -25.15
CA GLU A 680 -4.80 -26.41 -26.22
C GLU A 680 -4.30 -27.84 -25.97
N THR A 681 -3.03 -27.99 -25.56
CA THR A 681 -2.46 -29.29 -25.19
C THR A 681 -3.22 -29.90 -24.01
N TRP A 682 -3.44 -29.13 -22.94
CA TRP A 682 -4.18 -29.64 -21.78
C TRP A 682 -5.64 -30.01 -22.13
N TYR A 683 -6.30 -29.20 -22.94
CA TYR A 683 -7.67 -29.43 -23.38
C TYR A 683 -7.78 -30.75 -24.15
N LYS A 684 -6.92 -30.95 -25.17
CA LYS A 684 -6.92 -32.16 -26.00
C LYS A 684 -6.50 -33.42 -25.24
N ASP A 685 -5.41 -33.33 -24.47
CA ASP A 685 -4.78 -34.51 -23.87
C ASP A 685 -5.42 -34.91 -22.54
N TYR A 686 -6.01 -33.94 -21.83
CA TYR A 686 -6.47 -34.14 -20.45
C TYR A 686 -7.95 -33.81 -20.26
N TYR A 687 -8.43 -32.66 -20.70
CA TYR A 687 -9.84 -32.29 -20.45
C TYR A 687 -10.80 -33.25 -21.17
N ILE A 688 -10.62 -33.45 -22.47
CA ILE A 688 -11.47 -34.35 -23.29
C ILE A 688 -11.41 -35.79 -22.74
N ALA A 689 -10.22 -36.27 -22.40
CA ALA A 689 -10.02 -37.64 -21.90
C ALA A 689 -10.72 -37.90 -20.55
N PHE A 690 -11.02 -36.86 -19.77
CA PHE A 690 -11.65 -36.94 -18.45
C PHE A 690 -12.86 -36.01 -18.34
N LYS A 691 -13.60 -35.80 -19.44
CA LYS A 691 -14.68 -34.79 -19.51
C LYS A 691 -15.71 -34.92 -18.39
N ASP A 692 -16.25 -36.12 -18.13
CA ASP A 692 -17.25 -36.35 -17.07
C ASP A 692 -16.76 -35.91 -15.67
N TYR A 693 -15.48 -36.11 -15.38
CA TYR A 693 -14.88 -35.68 -14.12
C TYR A 693 -14.83 -34.15 -14.03
N TRP A 694 -14.37 -33.50 -15.09
CA TRP A 694 -14.23 -32.05 -15.13
C TRP A 694 -15.55 -31.31 -15.22
N ASP A 695 -16.57 -31.90 -15.85
CA ASP A 695 -17.92 -31.34 -15.91
C ASP A 695 -18.51 -31.16 -14.51
N SER A 696 -18.24 -32.10 -13.60
CA SER A 696 -18.66 -31.98 -12.19
C SER A 696 -17.97 -30.80 -11.47
N GLU A 697 -16.68 -30.57 -11.74
CA GLU A 697 -15.95 -29.46 -11.15
C GLU A 697 -16.37 -28.10 -11.74
N ARG A 698 -16.56 -28.05 -13.07
CA ARG A 698 -17.09 -26.88 -13.75
C ARG A 698 -18.42 -26.45 -13.15
N LEU A 699 -19.36 -27.38 -12.94
CA LEU A 699 -20.66 -27.08 -12.34
C LEU A 699 -20.53 -26.45 -10.95
N VAL A 700 -19.59 -26.91 -10.13
CA VAL A 700 -19.29 -26.30 -8.83
C VAL A 700 -18.77 -24.87 -9.01
N LEU A 701 -17.91 -24.62 -10.00
CA LEU A 701 -17.33 -23.29 -10.24
C LEU A 701 -18.35 -22.29 -10.77
N THR A 702 -19.21 -22.70 -11.71
CA THR A 702 -20.18 -21.82 -12.36
C THR A 702 -21.46 -21.60 -11.55
N SER A 703 -21.76 -22.47 -10.58
CA SER A 703 -22.94 -22.35 -9.70
C SER A 703 -22.75 -21.41 -8.50
N MET A 704 -21.54 -20.87 -8.27
CA MET A 704 -21.27 -19.98 -7.15
C MET A 704 -21.99 -18.62 -7.31
N LYS A 705 -22.88 -18.28 -6.38
CA LYS A 705 -23.53 -16.96 -6.30
C LYS A 705 -22.60 -15.95 -5.60
N ARG A 706 -22.05 -15.00 -6.36
CA ARG A 706 -21.03 -14.05 -5.88
C ARG A 706 -21.58 -12.71 -5.36
N SER A 707 -22.80 -12.33 -5.74
CA SER A 707 -23.43 -11.07 -5.35
C SER A 707 -24.13 -11.14 -3.97
N GLY A 708 -24.03 -12.28 -3.28
CA GLY A 708 -24.82 -12.60 -2.09
C GLY A 708 -26.29 -12.88 -2.42
N THR A 709 -27.01 -13.43 -1.45
CA THR A 709 -28.48 -13.51 -1.48
C THR A 709 -29.03 -12.44 -0.56
N VAL A 710 -29.57 -11.37 -1.13
CA VAL A 710 -30.47 -10.45 -0.42
C VAL A 710 -31.89 -10.93 -0.70
N GLU A 711 -32.80 -10.81 0.26
CA GLU A 711 -34.21 -11.15 0.00
C GLU A 711 -34.74 -10.37 -1.23
N PRO A 712 -35.62 -10.98 -2.04
CA PRO A 712 -36.25 -10.29 -3.16
C PRO A 712 -36.88 -8.98 -2.68
N SER A 713 -36.46 -7.87 -3.29
CA SER A 713 -37.06 -6.56 -3.03
C SER A 713 -38.10 -6.25 -4.09
N LEU A 714 -39.08 -5.41 -3.79
CA LEU A 714 -40.07 -4.93 -4.78
C LEU A 714 -39.41 -4.39 -6.07
N LYS A 715 -38.26 -3.70 -5.94
CA LYS A 715 -37.48 -3.20 -7.08
C LYS A 715 -36.92 -4.33 -7.96
N THR A 716 -36.61 -5.49 -7.38
CA THR A 716 -36.12 -6.65 -8.10
C THR A 716 -37.24 -7.30 -8.92
N ASP A 717 -38.46 -7.35 -8.39
CA ASP A 717 -39.63 -7.89 -9.10
C ASP A 717 -40.08 -7.01 -10.27
N GLU A 718 -40.03 -5.69 -10.10
CA GLU A 718 -40.26 -4.72 -11.18
C GLU A 718 -39.26 -4.88 -12.33
N LEU A 719 -37.97 -5.08 -12.00
CA LEU A 719 -36.93 -5.36 -12.98
C LEU A 719 -37.28 -6.61 -13.80
N TYR A 720 -37.54 -7.75 -13.16
CA TYR A 720 -37.84 -8.98 -13.90
C TYR A 720 -39.11 -8.87 -14.73
N SER A 721 -40.13 -8.17 -14.24
CA SER A 721 -41.36 -7.90 -14.99
C SER A 721 -41.07 -7.09 -16.25
N ARG A 722 -40.24 -6.05 -16.15
CA ARG A 722 -39.78 -5.26 -17.30
C ARG A 722 -39.01 -6.11 -18.31
N LEU A 723 -38.12 -6.98 -17.85
CA LEU A 723 -37.35 -7.88 -18.72
C LEU A 723 -38.26 -8.87 -19.48
N LYS A 724 -39.24 -9.45 -18.79
CA LYS A 724 -40.25 -10.34 -19.40
C LYS A 724 -41.06 -9.62 -20.49
N LEU A 725 -41.52 -8.41 -20.21
CA LEU A 725 -42.28 -7.60 -21.18
C LEU A 725 -41.45 -7.23 -22.41
N ALA A 726 -40.18 -6.87 -22.21
CA ALA A 726 -39.27 -6.55 -23.31
C ALA A 726 -39.01 -7.77 -24.20
N LYS A 727 -38.71 -8.93 -23.61
CA LYS A 727 -38.59 -10.22 -24.32
C LYS A 727 -39.86 -10.56 -25.11
N ALA A 728 -41.03 -10.44 -24.48
CA ALA A 728 -42.32 -10.71 -25.12
C ALA A 728 -42.61 -9.77 -26.30
N SER A 729 -42.06 -8.56 -26.26
CA SER A 729 -42.17 -7.56 -27.34
C SER A 729 -41.11 -7.73 -28.45
N GLY A 730 -40.32 -8.80 -28.41
CA GLY A 730 -39.27 -9.07 -29.40
C GLY A 730 -38.02 -8.19 -29.27
N LYS A 731 -37.91 -7.38 -28.22
CA LYS A 731 -36.74 -6.54 -27.95
C LYS A 731 -35.55 -7.40 -27.56
N LYS A 732 -34.35 -7.04 -28.01
CA LYS A 732 -33.11 -7.65 -27.54
C LYS A 732 -32.70 -7.05 -26.20
N ILE A 733 -32.17 -7.88 -25.31
CA ILE A 733 -31.69 -7.47 -24.00
C ILE A 733 -30.20 -7.77 -23.89
N PHE A 734 -29.41 -6.73 -23.73
CA PHE A 734 -27.96 -6.79 -23.53
C PHE A 734 -27.61 -6.60 -22.05
N CYS A 735 -26.50 -7.17 -21.60
CA CYS A 735 -25.98 -6.94 -20.25
C CYS A 735 -24.48 -6.64 -20.27
N ALA A 736 -24.11 -5.41 -19.94
CA ALA A 736 -22.74 -4.98 -19.74
C ALA A 736 -22.23 -5.41 -18.36
N ILE A 737 -21.14 -6.17 -18.36
CA ILE A 737 -20.49 -6.61 -17.13
C ILE A 737 -19.34 -5.66 -16.77
N GLY A 738 -19.47 -5.03 -15.60
CA GLY A 738 -18.48 -4.14 -15.04
C GLY A 738 -17.25 -4.86 -14.50
N LYS A 739 -16.14 -4.13 -14.50
CA LYS A 739 -14.84 -4.54 -13.96
C LYS A 739 -14.34 -3.46 -13.01
N ILE A 740 -13.42 -3.80 -12.11
CA ILE A 740 -12.68 -2.81 -11.32
C ILE A 740 -11.95 -1.86 -12.30
N PRO A 741 -12.30 -0.55 -12.31
CA PRO A 741 -11.88 0.37 -13.37
C PRO A 741 -10.39 0.49 -13.64
N TYR A 742 -9.59 0.53 -12.58
CA TYR A 742 -8.13 0.75 -12.62
C TYR A 742 -7.31 -0.56 -12.64
N ASP A 743 -7.95 -1.71 -12.82
CA ASP A 743 -7.29 -3.03 -12.83
C ASP A 743 -7.33 -3.65 -14.24
N LEU A 744 -6.50 -3.15 -15.13
CA LEU A 744 -6.52 -3.52 -16.55
C LEU A 744 -5.55 -4.66 -16.84
N ALA A 745 -4.30 -4.52 -16.37
CA ALA A 745 -3.22 -5.49 -16.54
C ALA A 745 -2.96 -5.84 -18.03
N VAL A 746 -2.97 -4.82 -18.90
CA VAL A 746 -2.71 -4.94 -20.34
C VAL A 746 -1.65 -3.92 -20.79
N PRO A 747 -0.80 -4.24 -21.78
CA PRO A 747 0.19 -3.30 -22.30
C PRO A 747 -0.36 -2.00 -22.93
N TYR A 748 -1.61 -1.98 -23.38
CA TYR A 748 -2.32 -0.81 -23.88
C TYR A 748 -3.83 -1.03 -23.77
N GLN A 749 -4.61 0.04 -23.68
CA GLN A 749 -6.07 -0.01 -23.77
C GLN A 749 -6.56 0.14 -25.21
N GLY A 750 -7.72 -0.46 -25.48
CA GLY A 750 -8.49 -0.26 -26.71
C GLY A 750 -8.95 -1.58 -27.31
N GLY A 751 -9.82 -1.46 -28.30
CA GLY A 751 -10.21 -2.59 -29.11
C GLY A 751 -10.79 -2.14 -30.44
N PRO A 752 -11.35 -3.07 -31.23
CA PRO A 752 -11.70 -2.79 -32.61
C PRO A 752 -12.72 -1.64 -32.79
N ALA A 753 -13.57 -1.40 -31.79
CA ALA A 753 -14.66 -0.43 -31.86
C ALA A 753 -14.48 0.82 -30.97
N HIS A 754 -13.57 0.77 -29.99
CA HIS A 754 -13.49 1.75 -28.92
C HIS A 754 -12.06 1.96 -28.44
N ASN A 755 -11.74 3.19 -28.05
CA ASN A 755 -10.38 3.55 -27.62
C ASN A 755 -10.07 3.07 -26.20
N ASP A 756 -11.08 3.03 -25.33
CA ASP A 756 -10.97 2.62 -23.94
C ASP A 756 -12.34 2.15 -23.39
N MET A 757 -12.34 1.74 -22.12
CA MET A 757 -13.53 1.24 -21.43
C MET A 757 -14.61 2.30 -21.21
N GLY A 758 -14.23 3.58 -21.06
CA GLY A 758 -15.16 4.69 -20.90
C GLY A 758 -15.87 5.03 -22.21
N ASP A 759 -15.14 5.10 -23.33
CA ASP A 759 -15.71 5.22 -24.68
C ASP A 759 -16.65 4.04 -24.97
N TRP A 760 -16.25 2.81 -24.64
CA TRP A 760 -17.11 1.63 -24.77
C TRP A 760 -18.42 1.76 -24.02
N LEU A 761 -18.37 2.10 -22.72
CA LEU A 761 -19.58 2.16 -21.90
C LEU A 761 -20.54 3.25 -22.38
N ASN A 762 -20.03 4.45 -22.64
CA ASN A 762 -20.86 5.57 -23.12
C ASN A 762 -21.44 5.29 -24.50
N HIS A 763 -20.63 4.77 -25.43
CA HIS A 763 -21.12 4.42 -26.77
C HIS A 763 -22.20 3.32 -26.74
N SER A 764 -22.08 2.37 -25.79
CA SER A 764 -23.10 1.33 -25.57
C SER A 764 -24.43 1.93 -25.12
N VAL A 765 -24.40 2.87 -24.17
CA VAL A 765 -25.57 3.60 -23.69
C VAL A 765 -26.19 4.42 -24.82
N GLU A 766 -25.39 5.24 -25.50
CA GLU A 766 -25.85 6.09 -26.60
C GLU A 766 -26.52 5.29 -27.72
N THR A 767 -25.94 4.14 -28.10
CA THR A 767 -26.53 3.28 -29.14
C THR A 767 -27.88 2.73 -28.69
N ILE A 768 -27.98 2.26 -27.45
CA ILE A 768 -29.20 1.61 -26.94
C ILE A 768 -30.33 2.62 -26.72
N GLU A 769 -30.03 3.82 -26.24
CA GLU A 769 -31.02 4.90 -26.07
C GLU A 769 -31.64 5.36 -27.41
N ASN A 770 -30.97 5.08 -28.53
CA ASN A 770 -31.45 5.32 -29.90
C ASN A 770 -32.09 4.08 -30.57
N SER A 771 -32.29 3.01 -29.81
CA SER A 771 -32.89 1.75 -30.28
C SER A 771 -34.11 1.37 -29.43
N ASP A 772 -34.85 0.32 -29.81
CA ASP A 772 -35.91 -0.24 -28.98
C ASP A 772 -35.41 -1.29 -27.97
N ASN A 773 -34.13 -1.67 -28.03
CA ASN A 773 -33.52 -2.71 -27.22
C ASN A 773 -33.24 -2.22 -25.79
N LEU A 774 -32.92 -3.14 -24.88
CA LEU A 774 -32.58 -2.81 -23.50
C LEU A 774 -31.11 -3.12 -23.19
N LEU A 775 -30.50 -2.29 -22.37
CA LEU A 775 -29.16 -2.51 -21.81
C LEU A 775 -29.22 -2.57 -20.29
N LEU A 776 -28.71 -3.65 -19.72
CA LEU A 776 -28.44 -3.75 -18.30
C LEU A 776 -26.96 -3.44 -18.07
N ILE A 777 -26.63 -2.67 -17.03
CA ILE A 777 -25.24 -2.42 -16.66
C ILE A 777 -25.02 -2.94 -15.24
N LYS A 778 -24.22 -4.00 -15.10
CA LYS A 778 -23.95 -4.66 -13.83
C LYS A 778 -22.53 -4.32 -13.34
N PRO A 779 -22.35 -3.44 -12.35
CA PRO A 779 -21.01 -3.15 -11.81
C PRO A 779 -20.44 -4.35 -11.05
N HIS A 780 -19.11 -4.35 -10.87
CA HIS A 780 -18.39 -5.48 -10.33
C HIS A 780 -18.61 -5.59 -8.80
N PRO A 781 -19.01 -6.76 -8.25
CA PRO A 781 -19.37 -6.86 -6.83
C PRO A 781 -18.21 -6.56 -5.88
N HIS A 782 -16.95 -6.65 -6.33
CA HIS A 782 -15.77 -6.32 -5.52
C HIS A 782 -15.39 -4.84 -5.54
N GLU A 783 -16.10 -3.96 -6.25
CA GLU A 783 -15.88 -2.51 -6.11
C GLU A 783 -16.16 -2.06 -4.67
N LEU A 784 -17.16 -2.65 -4.00
CA LEU A 784 -17.49 -2.35 -2.60
C LEU A 784 -16.64 -3.11 -1.56
N LYS A 785 -15.85 -4.11 -1.97
CA LYS A 785 -15.05 -4.91 -1.03
C LYS A 785 -13.68 -4.27 -0.83
N THR A 786 -13.49 -3.64 0.33
CA THR A 786 -12.24 -2.93 0.67
C THR A 786 -11.02 -3.82 0.55
N GLU A 787 -11.10 -5.12 0.89
CA GLU A 787 -9.97 -6.06 0.81
C GLU A 787 -9.45 -6.29 -0.62
N ILE A 788 -10.29 -6.02 -1.63
CA ILE A 788 -10.00 -6.27 -3.04
C ILE A 788 -9.80 -4.95 -3.79
N SER A 789 -10.73 -4.00 -3.70
CA SER A 789 -10.65 -2.74 -4.44
C SER A 789 -9.91 -1.64 -3.66
N GLY A 790 -9.99 -1.65 -2.32
CA GLY A 790 -9.56 -0.55 -1.46
C GLY A 790 -10.49 0.66 -1.50
N LYS A 791 -11.78 0.46 -1.85
CA LYS A 791 -12.83 1.48 -2.07
C LYS A 791 -12.49 2.45 -3.23
N PRO A 792 -13.08 2.28 -4.43
CA PRO A 792 -12.87 3.21 -5.53
C PRO A 792 -13.35 4.63 -5.17
N ILE A 793 -12.63 5.66 -5.65
CA ILE A 793 -13.16 7.04 -5.67
C ILE A 793 -14.14 7.19 -6.84
N GLU A 794 -13.80 6.63 -7.99
CA GLU A 794 -14.68 6.53 -9.16
C GLU A 794 -15.05 5.07 -9.41
N GLY A 795 -16.34 4.75 -9.32
CA GLY A 795 -16.87 3.43 -9.64
C GLY A 795 -17.10 3.24 -11.14
N PHE A 796 -17.35 2.00 -11.55
CA PHE A 796 -17.62 1.65 -12.94
C PHE A 796 -18.82 2.44 -13.52
N LEU A 797 -19.87 2.63 -12.72
CA LEU A 797 -21.05 3.39 -13.14
C LEU A 797 -20.80 4.90 -13.25
N ASP A 798 -19.72 5.44 -12.67
CA ASP A 798 -19.40 6.87 -12.72
C ASP A 798 -18.80 7.29 -14.06
N MET A 799 -18.41 6.32 -14.90
CA MET A 799 -17.98 6.58 -16.27
C MET A 799 -19.11 7.02 -17.20
N ILE A 800 -20.37 6.77 -16.82
CA ILE A 800 -21.53 7.12 -17.64
C ILE A 800 -21.78 8.63 -17.52
N LYS A 801 -21.60 9.36 -18.62
CA LYS A 801 -21.66 10.84 -18.64
C LYS A 801 -23.06 11.41 -18.39
N SER A 802 -24.10 10.75 -18.89
CA SER A 802 -25.49 11.19 -18.73
C SER A 802 -26.33 10.09 -18.11
N LYS A 803 -26.71 10.25 -16.84
CA LYS A 803 -27.56 9.30 -16.11
C LYS A 803 -29.04 9.74 -16.09
N ASP A 804 -29.32 11.01 -16.38
CA ASP A 804 -30.65 11.60 -16.20
C ASP A 804 -31.65 11.23 -17.29
N SER A 805 -31.17 10.70 -18.41
CA SER A 805 -31.98 10.40 -19.61
C SER A 805 -32.02 8.91 -19.98
N LEU A 806 -31.71 8.00 -19.04
CA LEU A 806 -31.64 6.56 -19.31
C LEU A 806 -33.03 5.93 -19.40
N ARG A 807 -33.58 5.79 -20.61
CA ARG A 807 -34.90 5.17 -20.85
C ARG A 807 -34.76 3.68 -21.09
N ASN A 808 -33.80 3.28 -21.93
CA ASN A 808 -33.59 1.90 -22.35
C ASN A 808 -32.44 1.21 -21.59
N THR A 809 -31.70 1.97 -20.80
CA THR A 809 -30.63 1.47 -19.96
C THR A 809 -31.08 1.31 -18.51
N VAL A 810 -30.72 0.20 -17.87
CA VAL A 810 -30.98 -0.09 -16.45
C VAL A 810 -29.67 -0.32 -15.72
N LEU A 811 -29.40 0.52 -14.72
CA LEU A 811 -28.24 0.37 -13.85
C LEU A 811 -28.57 -0.61 -12.73
N LEU A 812 -27.87 -1.74 -12.69
CA LEU A 812 -28.07 -2.77 -11.68
C LEU A 812 -27.23 -2.47 -10.43
N PRO A 813 -27.69 -2.89 -9.24
CA PRO A 813 -26.91 -2.73 -8.02
C PRO A 813 -25.64 -3.61 -8.04
N HIS A 814 -24.66 -3.26 -7.20
CA HIS A 814 -23.45 -4.07 -6.98
C HIS A 814 -23.78 -5.47 -6.43
N LEU A 815 -24.76 -5.56 -5.53
CA LEU A 815 -25.21 -6.77 -4.84
C LEU A 815 -26.71 -7.03 -5.09
N GLY A 816 -27.18 -8.23 -4.76
CA GLY A 816 -28.62 -8.57 -4.78
C GLY A 816 -29.17 -9.09 -6.12
N VAL A 817 -28.54 -8.78 -7.26
CA VAL A 817 -28.86 -9.41 -8.56
C VAL A 817 -27.70 -10.31 -8.98
N ASN A 818 -27.91 -11.62 -9.04
CA ASN A 818 -26.91 -12.56 -9.53
C ASN A 818 -27.03 -12.69 -11.06
N LEU A 819 -25.90 -12.98 -11.72
CA LEU A 819 -25.88 -13.12 -13.19
C LEU A 819 -26.75 -14.29 -13.64
N GLN A 820 -26.81 -15.38 -12.87
CA GLN A 820 -27.61 -16.56 -13.18
C GLN A 820 -29.11 -16.24 -13.26
N ASP A 821 -29.58 -15.28 -12.44
CA ASP A 821 -30.97 -14.86 -12.44
C ASP A 821 -31.33 -14.05 -13.71
N LEU A 822 -30.32 -13.54 -14.43
CA LEU A 822 -30.48 -12.80 -15.68
C LEU A 822 -30.42 -13.68 -16.94
N PHE A 823 -30.02 -14.95 -16.84
CA PHE A 823 -29.72 -15.80 -17.99
C PHE A 823 -30.92 -16.13 -18.89
N GLU A 824 -32.12 -16.17 -18.31
CA GLU A 824 -33.36 -16.36 -19.06
C GLU A 824 -33.71 -15.13 -19.90
N TYR A 825 -33.28 -13.95 -19.44
CA TYR A 825 -33.69 -12.66 -19.98
C TYR A 825 -32.65 -12.03 -20.91
N VAL A 826 -31.36 -12.23 -20.67
CA VAL A 826 -30.29 -11.59 -21.45
C VAL A 826 -29.98 -12.40 -22.70
N ASP A 827 -30.02 -11.76 -23.87
CA ASP A 827 -29.69 -12.37 -25.16
C ASP A 827 -28.18 -12.39 -25.40
N VAL A 828 -27.49 -11.30 -25.05
CA VAL A 828 -26.04 -11.16 -25.24
C VAL A 828 -25.42 -10.40 -24.07
N PHE A 829 -24.36 -10.97 -23.49
CA PHE A 829 -23.51 -10.26 -22.53
C PHE A 829 -22.40 -9.52 -23.26
N ILE A 830 -22.09 -8.31 -22.81
CA ILE A 830 -20.99 -7.51 -23.34
C ILE A 830 -19.99 -7.23 -22.23
N CYS A 831 -18.73 -7.52 -22.50
CA CYS A 831 -17.62 -7.39 -21.55
C CYS A 831 -16.54 -6.50 -22.21
N TRP A 832 -15.87 -5.66 -21.42
CA TRP A 832 -14.64 -5.04 -21.88
C TRP A 832 -13.55 -6.12 -22.03
N ASN A 833 -13.11 -6.65 -20.88
CA ASN A 833 -12.18 -7.76 -20.73
C ASN A 833 -12.44 -8.41 -19.35
N GLY A 834 -12.00 -9.65 -19.14
CA GLY A 834 -12.05 -10.29 -17.82
C GLY A 834 -12.57 -11.73 -17.83
N SER A 835 -12.36 -12.42 -16.70
CA SER A 835 -12.69 -13.84 -16.55
C SER A 835 -14.17 -14.16 -16.74
N SER A 836 -15.05 -13.16 -16.59
CA SER A 836 -16.48 -13.29 -16.87
C SER A 836 -16.78 -13.77 -18.28
N ILE A 837 -15.89 -13.54 -19.26
CA ILE A 837 -16.06 -14.05 -20.63
C ILE A 837 -16.12 -15.58 -20.63
N ALA A 838 -15.13 -16.24 -20.02
CA ALA A 838 -15.11 -17.69 -19.90
C ALA A 838 -16.23 -18.22 -18.97
N GLU A 839 -16.54 -17.51 -17.88
CA GLU A 839 -17.61 -17.91 -16.95
C GLU A 839 -18.99 -17.95 -17.63
N LEU A 840 -19.30 -16.95 -18.44
CA LEU A 840 -20.57 -16.83 -19.16
C LEU A 840 -20.64 -17.84 -20.32
N GLY A 841 -19.54 -18.00 -21.07
CA GLY A 841 -19.44 -19.02 -22.10
C GLY A 841 -19.62 -20.44 -21.55
N ALA A 842 -19.00 -20.74 -20.41
CA ALA A 842 -19.17 -22.04 -19.73
C ALA A 842 -20.61 -22.31 -19.25
N GLN A 843 -21.47 -21.30 -19.24
CA GLN A 843 -22.89 -21.37 -18.88
C GLN A 843 -23.81 -21.25 -20.11
N GLY A 844 -23.24 -21.40 -21.32
CA GLY A 844 -23.97 -21.38 -22.59
C GLY A 844 -24.50 -20.00 -22.98
N ARG A 845 -23.90 -18.91 -22.48
CA ARG A 845 -24.33 -17.53 -22.78
C ARG A 845 -23.50 -16.93 -23.92
N LYS A 846 -24.15 -16.17 -24.81
CA LYS A 846 -23.47 -15.39 -25.85
C LYS A 846 -22.72 -14.22 -25.22
N VAL A 847 -21.46 -14.02 -25.61
CA VAL A 847 -20.59 -12.98 -25.04
C VAL A 847 -19.81 -12.26 -26.14
N ILE A 848 -19.78 -10.94 -26.06
CA ILE A 848 -18.88 -10.09 -26.86
C ILE A 848 -17.82 -9.53 -25.92
N ALA A 849 -16.55 -9.61 -26.33
CA ALA A 849 -15.48 -8.83 -25.72
C ALA A 849 -15.15 -7.60 -26.57
N CYS A 850 -14.84 -6.47 -25.92
CA CYS A 850 -14.61 -5.19 -26.60
C CYS A 850 -13.15 -4.72 -26.52
N ASP A 851 -12.31 -5.33 -25.69
CA ASP A 851 -10.86 -5.13 -25.62
C ASP A 851 -10.11 -6.08 -26.57
N ASP A 852 -9.14 -5.57 -27.32
CA ASP A 852 -8.27 -6.37 -28.19
C ASP A 852 -7.52 -7.47 -27.44
N TRP A 853 -7.20 -7.25 -26.16
CA TRP A 853 -6.49 -8.22 -25.34
C TRP A 853 -7.33 -9.43 -24.97
N ALA A 854 -8.66 -9.38 -25.10
CA ALA A 854 -9.52 -10.51 -24.75
C ALA A 854 -9.20 -11.76 -25.60
N LYS A 855 -8.98 -11.61 -26.91
CA LYS A 855 -8.64 -12.74 -27.80
C LYS A 855 -7.28 -13.37 -27.49
N TYR A 856 -6.37 -12.58 -26.90
CA TYR A 856 -5.03 -13.03 -26.54
C TYR A 856 -4.97 -13.63 -25.13
N ASN A 857 -5.80 -13.14 -24.23
CA ASN A 857 -5.89 -13.63 -22.86
C ASN A 857 -6.74 -14.90 -22.75
N TYR A 858 -7.72 -15.08 -23.64
CA TYR A 858 -8.67 -16.19 -23.57
C TYR A 858 -8.59 -17.06 -24.85
N PRO A 859 -8.00 -18.27 -24.77
CA PRO A 859 -7.85 -19.20 -25.89
C PRO A 859 -9.16 -19.97 -26.18
N ILE A 860 -10.28 -19.26 -26.27
CA ILE A 860 -11.64 -19.84 -26.33
C ILE A 860 -12.46 -19.30 -27.51
N ASP A 861 -11.81 -18.70 -28.51
CA ASP A 861 -12.46 -18.14 -29.70
C ASP A 861 -13.50 -17.05 -29.37
N VAL A 862 -13.07 -16.07 -28.58
CA VAL A 862 -13.90 -14.94 -28.15
C VAL A 862 -14.38 -14.10 -29.34
N TYR A 863 -15.65 -13.73 -29.35
CA TYR A 863 -16.23 -12.82 -30.34
C TYR A 863 -15.87 -11.37 -30.03
N LEU A 864 -15.25 -10.67 -31.00
CA LEU A 864 -14.97 -9.23 -30.95
C LEU A 864 -15.74 -8.50 -32.06
N PRO A 865 -16.19 -7.25 -31.84
CA PRO A 865 -16.69 -6.42 -32.93
C PRO A 865 -15.59 -6.17 -33.97
N LYS A 866 -15.98 -5.81 -35.20
CA LYS A 866 -15.03 -5.58 -36.31
C LYS A 866 -14.54 -4.14 -36.33
N ASN A 867 -15.44 -3.24 -35.99
CA ASN A 867 -15.28 -1.80 -35.94
C ASN A 867 -16.48 -1.20 -35.18
N ARG A 868 -16.44 0.13 -34.98
CA ARG A 868 -17.50 0.86 -34.28
C ARG A 868 -18.90 0.68 -34.91
N PRO A 869 -19.09 0.82 -36.24
CA PRO A 869 -20.40 0.56 -36.87
C PRO A 869 -20.92 -0.88 -36.69
N HIS A 870 -20.03 -1.89 -36.75
CA HIS A 870 -20.42 -3.27 -36.51
C HIS A 870 -20.94 -3.46 -35.08
N TYR A 871 -20.29 -2.83 -34.10
CA TYR A 871 -20.74 -2.83 -32.72
C TYR A 871 -22.15 -2.21 -32.56
N CYS A 872 -22.42 -1.07 -33.22
CA CYS A 872 -23.74 -0.44 -33.21
C CYS A 872 -24.81 -1.38 -33.78
N ASN A 873 -24.55 -1.95 -34.95
CA ASN A 873 -25.49 -2.86 -35.61
C ASN A 873 -25.82 -4.09 -34.75
N ILE A 874 -24.87 -4.57 -33.94
CA ILE A 874 -25.12 -5.64 -32.97
C ILE A 874 -26.10 -5.16 -31.89
N LEU A 875 -25.83 -4.02 -31.23
CA LEU A 875 -26.68 -3.48 -30.16
C LEU A 875 -28.06 -3.05 -30.65
N GLU A 876 -28.18 -2.65 -31.91
CA GLU A 876 -29.46 -2.36 -32.58
C GLU A 876 -30.21 -3.64 -32.99
N GLY A 877 -29.60 -4.82 -32.86
CA GLY A 877 -30.20 -6.10 -33.25
C GLY A 877 -30.21 -6.36 -34.76
N LYS A 878 -29.50 -5.55 -35.55
CA LYS A 878 -29.34 -5.71 -37.01
C LYS A 878 -28.36 -6.81 -37.38
N VAL A 879 -27.46 -7.17 -36.46
CA VAL A 879 -26.50 -8.25 -36.61
C VAL A 879 -26.68 -9.24 -35.46
N GLU A 880 -26.86 -10.51 -35.79
CA GLU A 880 -26.89 -11.58 -34.80
C GLU A 880 -25.48 -11.96 -34.35
N VAL A 881 -25.31 -12.12 -33.04
CA VAL A 881 -24.09 -12.67 -32.45
C VAL A 881 -24.21 -14.19 -32.47
N GLU A 882 -23.38 -14.83 -33.28
CA GLU A 882 -23.25 -16.28 -33.34
C GLU A 882 -21.96 -16.71 -32.65
N MET A 883 -22.09 -17.53 -31.61
CA MET A 883 -20.94 -18.15 -30.95
C MET A 883 -20.72 -19.53 -31.56
N SER A 884 -19.46 -19.88 -31.83
CA SER A 884 -19.12 -21.24 -32.24
C SER A 884 -19.47 -22.23 -31.13
N SER A 885 -19.77 -23.49 -31.49
CA SER A 885 -19.91 -24.56 -30.49
C SER A 885 -18.62 -24.73 -29.66
N GLU A 886 -17.48 -24.51 -30.32
CA GLU A 886 -16.15 -24.56 -29.71
C GLU A 886 -15.96 -23.48 -28.64
N PHE A 887 -16.53 -22.28 -28.81
CA PHE A 887 -16.48 -21.24 -27.76
C PHE A 887 -17.07 -21.73 -26.45
N PHE A 888 -18.25 -22.35 -26.49
CA PHE A 888 -18.90 -22.84 -25.28
C PHE A 888 -18.07 -23.96 -24.63
N GLU A 889 -17.68 -24.97 -25.41
CA GLU A 889 -16.91 -26.10 -24.90
C GLU A 889 -15.54 -25.68 -24.34
N LYS A 890 -14.80 -24.82 -25.06
CA LYS A 890 -13.52 -24.31 -24.57
C LYS A 890 -13.68 -23.38 -23.38
N SER A 891 -14.77 -22.63 -23.27
CA SER A 891 -15.06 -21.83 -22.07
C SER A 891 -15.24 -22.70 -20.82
N GLU A 892 -15.91 -23.84 -20.96
CA GLU A 892 -16.04 -24.86 -19.90
C GLU A 892 -14.67 -25.36 -19.44
N ALA A 893 -13.85 -25.80 -20.41
CA ALA A 893 -12.51 -26.30 -20.16
C ALA A 893 -11.60 -25.23 -19.56
N TYR A 894 -11.65 -24.00 -20.06
CA TYR A 894 -10.78 -22.92 -19.66
C TYR A 894 -11.06 -22.43 -18.23
N THR A 895 -12.33 -22.42 -17.81
CA THR A 895 -12.70 -22.13 -16.42
C THR A 895 -12.06 -23.13 -15.44
N VAL A 896 -12.04 -24.41 -15.81
CA VAL A 896 -11.36 -25.47 -15.03
C VAL A 896 -9.84 -25.30 -15.11
N TYR A 897 -9.30 -25.02 -16.29
CA TYR A 897 -7.87 -24.81 -16.54
C TYR A 897 -7.29 -23.71 -15.65
N LEU A 898 -7.93 -22.54 -15.57
CA LEU A 898 -7.47 -21.43 -14.72
C LEU A 898 -7.49 -21.78 -13.23
N THR A 899 -8.49 -22.56 -12.82
CA THR A 899 -8.68 -22.95 -11.42
C THR A 899 -7.71 -24.05 -10.98
N GLN A 900 -7.50 -25.06 -11.83
CA GLN A 900 -6.58 -26.16 -11.56
C GLN A 900 -5.12 -25.77 -11.82
N ALA A 901 -4.93 -24.75 -12.66
CA ALA A 901 -3.68 -24.14 -13.03
C ALA A 901 -2.59 -25.17 -13.37
N PRO A 902 -2.80 -26.09 -14.33
CA PRO A 902 -1.80 -27.10 -14.69
C PRO A 902 -0.51 -26.48 -15.22
N PHE A 903 -0.59 -25.28 -15.80
CA PHE A 903 0.54 -24.46 -16.24
C PHE A 903 1.28 -23.77 -15.08
N ALA A 904 0.74 -23.76 -13.87
CA ALA A 904 1.37 -23.14 -12.72
C ALA A 904 2.20 -24.14 -11.91
N LEU A 905 3.35 -23.70 -11.42
CA LEU A 905 4.12 -24.44 -10.42
C LEU A 905 3.34 -24.42 -9.11
N LYS A 906 2.94 -25.60 -8.62
CA LYS A 906 2.36 -25.75 -7.29
C LYS A 906 3.47 -25.61 -6.25
N TYR A 907 3.60 -24.39 -5.76
CA TYR A 907 4.65 -23.93 -4.87
C TYR A 907 4.12 -23.78 -3.44
N LYS A 908 3.69 -24.91 -2.85
CA LYS A 908 3.07 -24.97 -1.50
C LYS A 908 3.94 -24.44 -0.36
N PHE A 909 5.21 -24.19 -0.64
CA PHE A 909 6.19 -23.78 0.35
C PHE A 909 6.40 -22.27 0.37
N ALA A 910 5.91 -21.53 -0.62
CA ALA A 910 5.75 -20.08 -0.51
C ALA A 910 4.28 -19.75 -0.73
N THR A 911 3.69 -19.10 0.26
CA THR A 911 2.31 -18.64 0.19
C THR A 911 2.27 -17.13 0.11
N ARG A 912 1.38 -16.57 -0.71
CA ARG A 912 1.13 -15.12 -0.76
C ARG A 912 -0.30 -14.79 -0.38
N SER A 913 -0.56 -13.56 0.06
CA SER A 913 -1.95 -13.14 0.22
C SER A 913 -2.72 -13.20 -1.10
N SER A 914 -4.00 -13.56 -1.01
CA SER A 914 -4.94 -13.49 -2.13
C SER A 914 -5.52 -12.08 -2.33
N THR A 915 -5.32 -11.16 -1.38
CA THR A 915 -5.91 -9.81 -1.38
C THR A 915 -4.94 -8.75 -1.88
N ASN A 916 -5.48 -7.70 -2.52
CA ASN A 916 -4.68 -6.59 -3.06
C ASN A 916 -4.05 -5.73 -1.96
N ILE A 917 -4.66 -5.67 -0.77
CA ILE A 917 -4.11 -4.93 0.39
C ILE A 917 -2.83 -5.61 0.93
N ARG A 918 -2.85 -6.94 1.02
CA ARG A 918 -1.73 -7.72 1.58
C ARG A 918 -0.89 -8.39 0.49
N PHE A 919 -0.98 -7.90 -0.75
CA PHE A 919 -0.31 -8.53 -1.90
C PHE A 919 1.21 -8.60 -1.72
N ASN A 920 1.80 -7.80 -0.83
CA ASN A 920 3.25 -7.84 -0.53
C ASN A 920 3.64 -8.81 0.59
N GLU A 921 2.68 -9.51 1.20
CA GLU A 921 2.94 -10.51 2.24
C GLU A 921 3.16 -11.90 1.63
N ALA A 922 4.34 -12.47 1.86
CA ALA A 922 4.62 -13.88 1.60
C ALA A 922 5.12 -14.60 2.86
N LYS A 923 4.74 -15.88 2.99
CA LYS A 923 5.25 -16.79 4.01
C LYS A 923 5.94 -17.97 3.35
N ILE A 924 7.16 -18.29 3.79
CA ILE A 924 7.88 -19.50 3.36
C ILE A 924 7.89 -20.58 4.44
N GLN A 925 7.59 -21.82 4.05
CA GLN A 925 7.80 -23.02 4.85
C GLN A 925 9.16 -23.65 4.51
N LEU A 926 10.22 -23.09 5.10
CA LEU A 926 11.62 -23.42 4.82
C LEU A 926 11.95 -24.92 4.83
N LYS A 927 11.57 -25.61 5.92
CA LYS A 927 11.87 -27.03 6.10
C LYS A 927 11.27 -27.88 4.98
N ALA A 928 10.01 -27.60 4.65
CA ALA A 928 9.28 -28.33 3.63
C ALA A 928 9.80 -28.01 2.20
N PHE A 929 10.26 -26.76 1.98
CA PHE A 929 10.95 -26.37 0.76
C PHE A 929 12.25 -27.17 0.55
N ASN A 930 13.08 -27.31 1.57
CA ASN A 930 14.34 -28.05 1.50
C ASN A 930 14.15 -29.56 1.28
N GLU A 931 13.18 -30.17 1.96
CA GLU A 931 12.99 -31.63 1.92
C GLU A 931 12.30 -32.11 0.63
N ILE A 932 11.36 -31.31 0.08
CA ILE A 932 10.43 -31.76 -0.96
C ILE A 932 10.36 -30.79 -2.15
N GLY A 933 10.63 -29.50 -1.94
CA GLY A 933 10.44 -28.43 -2.94
C GLY A 933 11.26 -28.64 -4.20
N PHE A 934 12.58 -28.79 -4.07
CA PHE A 934 13.48 -28.93 -5.22
C PHE A 934 13.15 -30.15 -6.09
N LYS A 935 12.86 -31.30 -5.48
CA LYS A 935 12.52 -32.53 -6.23
C LYS A 935 11.27 -32.36 -7.09
N LYS A 936 10.29 -31.58 -6.63
CA LYS A 936 9.06 -31.31 -7.40
C LYS A 936 9.29 -30.29 -8.50
N LEU A 937 10.13 -29.30 -8.26
CA LEU A 937 10.47 -28.30 -9.27
C LEU A 937 11.35 -28.87 -10.38
N ALA A 938 12.24 -29.80 -10.05
CA ALA A 938 13.11 -30.47 -11.03
C ALA A 938 12.33 -31.20 -12.14
N VAL A 939 11.08 -31.62 -11.89
CA VAL A 939 10.23 -32.24 -12.93
C VAL A 939 9.81 -31.24 -14.02
N ARG A 940 9.92 -29.93 -13.73
CA ARG A 940 9.63 -28.83 -14.67
C ARG A 940 10.87 -28.01 -14.99
N SER A 941 12.07 -28.59 -14.85
CA SER A 941 13.33 -27.93 -15.19
C SER A 941 13.33 -27.41 -16.61
N ASP A 942 12.90 -28.24 -17.57
CA ASP A 942 13.02 -27.93 -18.99
C ASP A 942 12.13 -26.74 -19.38
N GLU A 943 10.92 -26.67 -18.82
CA GLU A 943 10.01 -25.53 -19.03
C GLU A 943 10.54 -24.24 -18.39
N ILE A 944 11.12 -24.34 -17.19
CA ILE A 944 11.76 -23.21 -16.53
C ILE A 944 12.95 -22.73 -17.38
N LEU A 945 13.80 -23.65 -17.83
CA LEU A 945 14.97 -23.31 -18.64
C LEU A 945 14.57 -22.72 -19.98
N GLN A 946 13.56 -23.28 -20.65
CA GLN A 946 13.03 -22.75 -21.90
C GLN A 946 12.49 -21.33 -21.73
N CYS A 947 11.86 -21.01 -20.58
CA CYS A 947 11.37 -19.66 -20.33
C CYS A 947 12.51 -18.65 -20.08
N PHE A 948 13.64 -19.10 -19.54
CA PHE A 948 14.76 -18.22 -19.17
C PHE A 948 15.87 -18.17 -20.24
N SER A 949 15.92 -19.13 -21.16
CA SER A 949 16.75 -19.07 -22.38
C SER A 949 16.16 -18.08 -23.37
#